data_AF-A0A8J6LUZ6-F1
#
_entry.id   AF-A0A8J6LUZ6-F1
#
_cell.length_a   1.000
_cell.length_b   1.000
_cell.length_c   1.000
_cell.angle_alpha   90.00
_cell.angle_beta   90.00
_cell.angle_gamma   90.00
#
_symmetry.space_group_name_H-M   'P 1'
#
loop_
_entity.id
_entity.type
_entity.pdbx_description
1 polymer ?
#
loop_
_entity_poly.entity_id
_entity_poly.type
_entity_poly.pdbx_seq_one_letter_code
_entity_poly.pdbx_strand_id
1 'polypeptide(L)'
;MTSTQIRRALGIAVAATLAFPLVTLAAPTTASAAPPRKVPCGQIELAPVLKKDLTDLGKPIVQSADRRGVYVPIIMIPDYHGRAKHDDSRTGDFSAPINMGAGGPAPVAPRASLIGQLQQIPGAAVYTFDYRASAGSWVDDPGIGPALGDAIDCVTSALGQKAILVTHGVGGLAARYAVGGQVEGRDRGSEVTTVMGYGSPQTGSQLAELLNTGVASTASEPRTVLRLLVSACRALKPAVFTEQAPCGFLPAEAGAFGRPGGDAFRGQSPQHLALRPYPDSVQVHAFAGDVVVNATNLGWFALRPFRANDIPLGDLVSSTASTTIQAQSQLRAACRFQLDGFGSASQSGGIRLTELGVAGAALSFPSTIRPCYAPSLVRVSQFADRIRDILTNEIRNRQPLDLRELESLAVPSVCGHPAGNLVGGRLPGIAPGDGEVALASTLFPDRFKDLTTFGDLTGDGVADTVAVLKCSNFQGPGADVVVAYDSGARLLGSINLSDITARPINQIYNVQVSGGRAIMRWRTTDASETTDTVVDAEASFTFDPNSGLRAGTLTSYNVTGPVGNLLVAVKAGKSGKTAQKIASLEIIQAMIATNQQTPFGAVTCYGPTATDQGWPEQALDDYDGWPPSDGLAHGDRFCLVALPAGNFALLGMQHVRFNTWRAVEFRLPDTRDDGGGLFPGDDDDDGGIGPLF
;
A
#
# COMPACT_ATOMS: atom_id res chain seq x y z
N MET A 1 -77.33 31.38 0.39
CA MET A 1 -76.09 30.64 0.07
C MET A 1 -74.97 31.67 -0.10
N THR A 2 -73.93 31.53 0.73
CA THR A 2 -72.75 32.37 1.00
C THR A 2 -72.03 32.89 -0.28
N SER A 3 -71.88 34.20 -0.50
CA SER A 3 -70.93 35.19 0.07
C SER A 3 -69.62 35.37 -0.74
N THR A 4 -69.61 36.41 -1.58
CA THR A 4 -68.57 37.43 -1.86
C THR A 4 -67.08 37.08 -1.71
N GLN A 5 -66.25 37.40 -2.72
CA GLN A 5 -65.23 38.47 -2.58
C GLN A 5 -64.44 38.82 -3.87
N ILE A 6 -64.06 40.09 -3.88
CA ILE A 6 -63.44 40.92 -4.91
C ILE A 6 -61.93 40.64 -5.02
N ARG A 7 -61.40 40.63 -6.26
CA ARG A 7 -59.97 40.64 -6.56
C ARG A 7 -59.46 42.08 -6.71
N ARG A 8 -58.40 42.45 -6.00
CA ARG A 8 -57.49 43.55 -6.36
C ARG A 8 -56.04 43.08 -6.27
N ALA A 9 -55.27 43.53 -7.25
CA ALA A 9 -53.87 43.25 -7.48
C ALA A 9 -52.95 43.83 -6.39
N LEU A 10 -51.81 43.18 -6.16
CA LEU A 10 -50.64 43.79 -5.53
C LEU A 10 -49.36 43.22 -6.14
N GLY A 11 -48.39 44.13 -6.33
CA GLY A 11 -47.18 43.95 -7.11
C GLY A 11 -46.10 43.06 -6.48
N ILE A 12 -45.21 42.62 -7.36
CA ILE A 12 -44.04 41.80 -7.09
C ILE A 12 -42.89 42.72 -6.68
N ALA A 13 -42.40 42.57 -5.45
CA ALA A 13 -41.10 43.06 -5.02
C ALA A 13 -40.19 41.83 -4.81
N VAL A 14 -39.12 41.74 -5.59
CA VAL A 14 -38.10 40.68 -5.50
C VAL A 14 -37.08 41.07 -4.43
N ALA A 15 -37.07 40.35 -3.32
CA ALA A 15 -35.98 40.38 -2.34
C ALA A 15 -35.05 39.19 -2.62
N ALA A 16 -33.82 39.48 -3.05
CA ALA A 16 -32.77 38.49 -3.22
C ALA A 16 -32.08 38.23 -1.86
N THR A 17 -32.47 37.14 -1.19
CA THR A 17 -31.77 36.61 -0.02
C THR A 17 -30.62 35.71 -0.48
N LEU A 18 -29.39 36.16 -0.23
CA LEU A 18 -28.17 35.35 -0.33
C LEU A 18 -28.17 34.29 0.79
N ALA A 19 -28.58 33.07 0.47
CA ALA A 19 -28.39 31.91 1.34
C ALA A 19 -26.97 31.37 1.16
N PHE A 20 -26.13 31.51 2.20
CA PHE A 20 -24.90 30.74 2.33
C PHE A 20 -25.25 29.27 2.61
N PRO A 21 -24.69 28.28 1.89
CA PRO A 21 -24.84 26.90 2.27
C PRO A 21 -24.01 26.65 3.54
N LEU A 22 -24.69 26.36 4.65
CA LEU A 22 -24.06 25.68 5.77
C LEU A 22 -23.57 24.31 5.29
N VAL A 23 -22.27 24.18 5.10
CA VAL A 23 -21.62 22.87 4.98
C VAL A 23 -21.63 22.25 6.37
N THR A 24 -22.65 21.44 6.66
CA THR A 24 -22.62 20.53 7.79
C THR A 24 -21.56 19.47 7.49
N LEU A 25 -20.40 19.60 8.12
CA LEU A 25 -19.43 18.51 8.25
C LEU A 25 -20.12 17.40 9.04
N ALA A 26 -20.63 16.40 8.33
CA ALA A 26 -21.01 15.14 8.93
C ALA A 26 -19.77 14.60 9.66
N ALA A 27 -19.95 14.25 10.94
CA ALA A 27 -19.01 13.37 11.64
C ALA A 27 -18.71 12.16 10.73
N PRO A 28 -17.49 11.57 10.77
CA PRO A 28 -17.19 10.39 9.98
C PRO A 28 -18.15 9.30 10.43
N THR A 29 -19.23 9.13 9.66
CA THR A 29 -20.02 7.91 9.69
C THR A 29 -19.03 6.83 9.34
N THR A 30 -18.78 5.92 10.28
CA THR A 30 -18.17 4.63 9.96
C THR A 30 -18.95 4.10 8.78
N ALA A 31 -18.37 4.20 7.59
CA ALA A 31 -18.99 3.73 6.37
C ALA A 31 -19.18 2.23 6.57
N SER A 32 -20.39 1.81 6.93
CA SER A 32 -20.79 0.42 6.86
C SER A 32 -20.77 0.10 5.38
N ALA A 33 -19.62 -0.36 4.90
CA ALA A 33 -19.41 -0.62 3.49
C ALA A 33 -20.45 -1.62 3.01
N ALA A 34 -21.02 -1.37 1.82
CA ALA A 34 -21.93 -2.29 1.17
C ALA A 34 -21.28 -3.68 1.03
N PRO A 35 -22.07 -4.77 1.03
CA PRO A 35 -21.54 -6.10 0.76
C PRO A 35 -20.86 -6.15 -0.64
N PRO A 36 -19.96 -7.11 -0.88
CA PRO A 36 -19.32 -7.25 -2.18
C PRO A 36 -20.38 -7.41 -3.28
N ARG A 37 -20.16 -6.70 -4.39
CA ARG A 37 -21.11 -6.57 -5.49
C ARG A 37 -21.11 -7.83 -6.36
N LYS A 38 -22.28 -8.32 -6.74
CA LYS A 38 -22.40 -9.33 -7.82
C LYS A 38 -22.17 -8.67 -9.18
N VAL A 39 -21.34 -9.27 -10.03
CA VAL A 39 -21.02 -8.75 -11.36
C VAL A 39 -21.43 -9.79 -12.42
N PRO A 40 -22.22 -9.41 -13.46
CA PRO A 40 -22.67 -10.34 -14.49
C PRO A 40 -21.60 -10.57 -15.57
N CYS A 41 -20.52 -11.27 -15.23
CA CYS A 41 -19.35 -11.46 -16.09
C CYS A 41 -19.24 -12.90 -16.64
N GLY A 42 -20.30 -13.40 -17.26
CA GLY A 42 -20.30 -14.73 -17.89
C GLY A 42 -20.37 -15.87 -16.88
N GLN A 43 -19.38 -16.77 -16.90
CA GLN A 43 -19.34 -18.00 -16.08
C GLN A 43 -18.81 -17.76 -14.65
N ILE A 44 -18.61 -16.50 -14.27
CA ILE A 44 -18.11 -16.14 -12.94
C ILE A 44 -19.27 -15.73 -12.02
N GLU A 45 -19.24 -16.21 -10.78
CA GLU A 45 -20.23 -15.91 -9.76
C GLU A 45 -19.58 -15.46 -8.46
N LEU A 46 -20.15 -14.46 -7.78
CA LEU A 46 -19.73 -14.11 -6.42
C LEU A 46 -20.12 -15.26 -5.48
N ALA A 47 -19.14 -15.83 -4.80
CA ALA A 47 -19.38 -16.94 -3.89
C ALA A 47 -20.23 -16.48 -2.69
N PRO A 48 -21.33 -17.18 -2.35
CA PRO A 48 -22.11 -16.84 -1.17
C PRO A 48 -21.34 -17.15 0.11
N VAL A 49 -21.67 -16.50 1.23
CA VAL A 49 -21.17 -16.92 2.54
C VAL A 49 -22.06 -18.05 3.06
N LEU A 50 -21.50 -19.25 3.24
CA LEU A 50 -22.26 -20.40 3.73
C LEU A 50 -22.40 -20.36 5.25
N LYS A 51 -23.59 -20.68 5.76
CA LYS A 51 -23.89 -20.69 7.20
C LYS A 51 -22.99 -21.62 8.02
N LYS A 52 -22.50 -22.70 7.39
CA LYS A 52 -21.62 -23.69 8.01
C LYS A 52 -20.14 -23.29 7.95
N ASP A 53 -19.77 -22.27 7.18
CA ASP A 53 -18.43 -21.70 7.25
C ASP A 53 -18.38 -20.69 8.38
N LEU A 54 -17.65 -21.06 9.43
CA LEU A 54 -17.44 -20.26 10.62
C LEU A 54 -15.97 -19.83 10.69
N THR A 55 -15.72 -18.70 11.35
CA THR A 55 -14.37 -18.27 11.68
C THR A 55 -13.68 -19.31 12.58
N ASP A 56 -12.37 -19.21 12.73
CA ASP A 56 -11.61 -20.08 13.66
C ASP A 56 -12.09 -19.94 15.13
N LEU A 57 -12.86 -18.89 15.44
CA LEU A 57 -13.52 -18.65 16.74
C LEU A 57 -14.98 -19.15 16.79
N GLY A 58 -15.45 -19.87 15.76
CA GLY A 58 -16.81 -20.39 15.68
C GLY A 58 -17.89 -19.34 15.39
N LYS A 59 -17.53 -18.14 14.92
CA LYS A 59 -18.51 -17.07 14.60
C LYS A 59 -18.92 -17.14 13.12
N PRO A 60 -20.13 -16.67 12.76
CA PRO A 60 -20.49 -16.49 11.36
C PRO A 60 -19.49 -15.57 10.64
N ILE A 61 -19.14 -15.92 9.41
CA ILE A 61 -18.29 -15.07 8.57
C ILE A 61 -19.09 -13.83 8.16
N VAL A 62 -18.47 -12.66 8.31
CA VAL A 62 -19.01 -11.38 7.86
C VAL A 62 -17.96 -10.75 6.95
N GLN A 63 -18.33 -10.50 5.71
CA GLN A 63 -17.46 -9.81 4.75
C GLN A 63 -17.48 -8.30 5.06
N SER A 64 -16.31 -7.68 5.01
CA SER A 64 -16.15 -6.23 5.11
C SER A 64 -15.29 -5.73 3.98
N ALA A 65 -15.53 -4.51 3.51
CA ALA A 65 -14.64 -3.85 2.57
C ALA A 65 -13.30 -3.53 3.23
N ASP A 66 -12.32 -3.17 2.40
CA ASP A 66 -11.07 -2.62 2.87
C ASP A 66 -11.25 -1.20 3.45
N ARG A 67 -10.19 -0.58 3.96
CA ARG A 67 -10.25 0.77 4.54
C ARG A 67 -10.65 1.85 3.53
N ARG A 68 -10.51 1.59 2.23
CA ARG A 68 -10.93 2.47 1.13
C ARG A 68 -12.41 2.28 0.78
N GLY A 69 -13.09 1.29 1.40
CA GLY A 69 -14.45 0.90 1.06
C GLY A 69 -14.55 0.07 -0.22
N VAL A 70 -13.44 -0.55 -0.65
CA VAL A 70 -13.31 -1.28 -1.92
C VAL A 70 -13.13 -2.78 -1.67
N TYR A 71 -13.43 -3.60 -2.69
CA TYR A 71 -13.13 -5.02 -2.70
C TYR A 71 -12.21 -5.40 -3.86
N VAL A 72 -11.19 -6.20 -3.58
CA VAL A 72 -10.28 -6.84 -4.53
C VAL A 72 -10.90 -8.18 -4.99
N PRO A 73 -11.03 -8.43 -6.30
CA PRO A 73 -11.54 -9.69 -6.81
C PRO A 73 -10.50 -10.81 -6.64
N ILE A 74 -10.91 -11.88 -5.95
CA ILE A 74 -10.20 -13.16 -5.89
C ILE A 74 -11.00 -14.16 -6.71
N ILE A 75 -10.42 -14.73 -7.75
CA ILE A 75 -11.10 -15.66 -8.67
C ILE A 75 -10.60 -17.08 -8.43
N MET A 76 -11.50 -17.95 -7.99
CA MET A 76 -11.26 -19.37 -7.73
C MET A 76 -11.48 -20.17 -9.02
N ILE A 77 -10.42 -20.84 -9.51
CA ILE A 77 -10.40 -21.54 -10.80
C ILE A 77 -10.16 -23.04 -10.54
N PRO A 78 -11.18 -23.89 -10.75
CA PRO A 78 -11.18 -25.29 -10.34
C PRO A 78 -10.28 -26.14 -11.23
N ASP A 79 -10.10 -27.40 -10.85
CA ASP A 79 -9.40 -28.42 -11.64
C ASP A 79 -10.26 -28.91 -12.82
N TYR A 80 -9.78 -29.90 -13.57
CA TYR A 80 -10.30 -30.39 -14.85
C TYR A 80 -11.81 -30.73 -14.87
N HIS A 81 -12.42 -30.97 -13.71
CA HIS A 81 -13.86 -31.16 -13.56
C HIS A 81 -14.67 -29.88 -13.82
N GLY A 82 -14.03 -28.72 -13.75
CA GLY A 82 -14.62 -27.40 -13.95
C GLY A 82 -15.56 -26.95 -12.84
N ARG A 83 -15.53 -27.59 -11.65
CA ARG A 83 -16.52 -27.37 -10.59
C ARG A 83 -16.03 -26.36 -9.55
N ALA A 84 -16.50 -25.12 -9.66
CA ALA A 84 -16.15 -24.06 -8.70
C ALA A 84 -17.29 -23.74 -7.73
N LYS A 85 -18.50 -24.28 -7.95
CA LYS A 85 -19.70 -23.91 -7.19
C LYS A 85 -19.53 -24.01 -5.68
N HIS A 86 -19.88 -22.92 -5.00
CA HIS A 86 -19.85 -22.83 -3.55
C HIS A 86 -21.28 -22.74 -2.97
N ASP A 87 -21.81 -23.89 -2.58
CA ASP A 87 -23.13 -24.03 -1.95
C ASP A 87 -23.10 -25.10 -0.83
N ASP A 88 -24.25 -25.31 -0.18
CA ASP A 88 -24.39 -26.29 0.90
C ASP A 88 -24.11 -27.74 0.47
N SER A 89 -24.07 -28.05 -0.83
CA SER A 89 -23.68 -29.37 -1.34
C SER A 89 -22.17 -29.63 -1.22
N ARG A 90 -21.35 -28.57 -1.13
CA ARG A 90 -19.89 -28.64 -0.96
C ARG A 90 -19.19 -29.46 -2.05
N THR A 91 -19.74 -29.44 -3.27
CA THR A 91 -19.26 -30.26 -4.40
C THR A 91 -18.21 -29.59 -5.28
N GLY A 92 -18.01 -28.28 -5.15
CA GLY A 92 -16.93 -27.57 -5.85
C GLY A 92 -15.58 -27.74 -5.17
N ASP A 93 -14.51 -27.65 -5.94
CA ASP A 93 -13.15 -28.03 -5.52
C ASP A 93 -12.68 -27.23 -4.29
N PHE A 94 -13.02 -25.95 -4.22
CA PHE A 94 -12.66 -25.07 -3.10
C PHE A 94 -13.72 -24.96 -2.01
N SER A 95 -14.86 -25.64 -2.17
CA SER A 95 -16.02 -25.52 -1.29
C SER A 95 -15.93 -26.48 -0.10
N ALA A 96 -15.16 -27.56 -0.20
CA ALA A 96 -14.97 -28.52 0.87
C ALA A 96 -14.27 -27.90 2.11
N PRO A 97 -14.63 -28.31 3.34
CA PRO A 97 -13.95 -27.87 4.56
C PRO A 97 -12.45 -28.21 4.56
N ILE A 98 -11.65 -27.31 5.14
CA ILE A 98 -10.24 -27.57 5.41
C ILE A 98 -10.14 -28.50 6.61
N ASN A 99 -9.69 -29.72 6.39
CA ASN A 99 -9.67 -30.77 7.40
C ASN A 99 -8.46 -31.70 7.31
N MET A 100 -7.42 -31.31 6.58
CA MET A 100 -6.19 -32.08 6.42
C MET A 100 -4.97 -31.32 6.90
N GLY A 101 -3.95 -32.06 7.33
CA GLY A 101 -2.62 -31.53 7.62
C GLY A 101 -1.56 -32.34 6.88
N ALA A 102 -0.58 -31.68 6.29
CA ALA A 102 0.56 -32.33 5.65
C ALA A 102 1.85 -32.06 6.43
N GLY A 103 2.54 -33.11 6.89
CA GLY A 103 3.76 -32.97 7.69
C GLY A 103 3.55 -32.40 9.11
N GLY A 104 2.29 -32.27 9.55
CA GLY A 104 1.88 -31.81 10.87
C GLY A 104 0.45 -32.30 11.18
N PRO A 105 -0.05 -32.10 12.42
CA PRO A 105 -1.37 -32.60 12.79
C PRO A 105 -2.47 -31.94 11.93
N ALA A 106 -3.46 -32.74 11.55
CA ALA A 106 -4.68 -32.20 10.96
C ALA A 106 -5.41 -31.30 11.98
N PRO A 107 -6.22 -30.34 11.52
CA PRO A 107 -7.09 -29.56 12.41
C PRO A 107 -7.93 -30.48 13.30
N VAL A 108 -8.05 -30.12 14.59
CA VAL A 108 -8.86 -30.88 15.57
C VAL A 108 -10.34 -30.95 15.17
N ALA A 109 -10.82 -29.93 14.46
CA ALA A 109 -12.12 -29.90 13.83
C ALA A 109 -12.00 -29.32 12.41
N PRO A 110 -12.88 -29.72 11.46
CA PRO A 110 -12.93 -29.08 10.14
C PRO A 110 -13.14 -27.57 10.26
N ARG A 111 -12.28 -26.79 9.60
CA ARG A 111 -12.40 -25.33 9.48
C ARG A 111 -13.31 -24.98 8.30
N ALA A 112 -13.65 -23.71 8.15
CA ALA A 112 -14.30 -23.22 6.94
C ALA A 112 -13.57 -23.68 5.67
N SER A 113 -14.30 -23.73 4.55
CA SER A 113 -13.69 -23.95 3.24
C SER A 113 -12.63 -22.91 2.90
N LEU A 114 -11.81 -23.16 1.87
CA LEU A 114 -10.85 -22.16 1.42
C LEU A 114 -11.57 -20.85 1.04
N ILE A 115 -12.69 -20.94 0.34
CA ILE A 115 -13.54 -19.77 0.02
C ILE A 115 -13.95 -19.03 1.30
N GLY A 116 -14.46 -19.74 2.31
CA GLY A 116 -14.84 -19.15 3.58
C GLY A 116 -13.66 -18.54 4.35
N GLN A 117 -12.47 -19.12 4.29
CA GLN A 117 -11.26 -18.52 4.87
C GLN A 117 -10.90 -17.20 4.18
N LEU A 118 -10.99 -17.13 2.85
CA LEU A 118 -10.67 -15.92 2.10
C LEU A 118 -11.74 -14.83 2.25
N GLN A 119 -13.01 -15.20 2.41
CA GLN A 119 -14.11 -14.26 2.68
C GLN A 119 -13.96 -13.54 4.04
N GLN A 120 -13.10 -14.03 4.94
CA GLN A 120 -12.79 -13.35 6.22
C GLN A 120 -11.79 -12.20 6.06
N ILE A 121 -11.11 -12.09 4.92
CA ILE A 121 -10.12 -11.04 4.68
C ILE A 121 -10.85 -9.72 4.37
N PRO A 122 -10.61 -8.64 5.14
CA PRO A 122 -11.17 -7.34 4.82
C PRO A 122 -10.76 -6.89 3.41
N GLY A 123 -11.73 -6.53 2.58
CA GLY A 123 -11.52 -6.16 1.19
C GLY A 123 -11.52 -7.32 0.19
N ALA A 124 -11.75 -8.56 0.60
CA ALA A 124 -11.82 -9.69 -0.34
C ALA A 124 -13.23 -9.86 -0.93
N ALA A 125 -13.35 -9.85 -2.25
CA ALA A 125 -14.52 -10.36 -2.97
C ALA A 125 -14.15 -11.66 -3.68
N VAL A 126 -14.62 -12.80 -3.14
CA VAL A 126 -14.29 -14.13 -3.66
C VAL A 126 -15.32 -14.56 -4.71
N TYR A 127 -14.83 -14.81 -5.91
CA TYR A 127 -15.59 -15.27 -7.06
C TYR A 127 -15.20 -16.68 -7.45
N THR A 128 -16.13 -17.43 -8.05
CA THR A 128 -15.91 -18.78 -8.55
C THR A 128 -16.15 -18.80 -10.05
N PHE A 129 -15.20 -19.36 -10.82
CA PHE A 129 -15.31 -19.53 -12.26
C PHE A 129 -15.61 -21.00 -12.59
N ASP A 130 -16.84 -21.29 -13.01
CA ASP A 130 -17.31 -22.66 -13.20
C ASP A 130 -17.40 -23.02 -14.69
N TYR A 131 -16.44 -23.83 -15.15
CA TYR A 131 -16.33 -24.27 -16.55
C TYR A 131 -16.76 -25.73 -16.75
N ARG A 132 -17.64 -26.27 -15.90
CA ARG A 132 -18.05 -27.69 -15.94
C ARG A 132 -18.56 -28.16 -17.31
N ALA A 133 -19.11 -27.25 -18.12
CA ALA A 133 -19.64 -27.55 -19.44
C ALA A 133 -18.54 -27.96 -20.44
N SER A 134 -17.31 -27.48 -20.23
CA SER A 134 -16.11 -27.79 -21.03
C SER A 134 -15.14 -28.72 -20.29
N ALA A 135 -15.58 -29.36 -19.20
CA ALA A 135 -14.71 -30.21 -18.38
C ALA A 135 -14.02 -31.32 -19.20
N GLY A 136 -12.71 -31.47 -19.02
CA GLY A 136 -11.89 -32.43 -19.75
C GLY A 136 -11.38 -31.98 -21.13
N SER A 137 -11.84 -30.84 -21.66
CA SER A 137 -11.21 -30.19 -22.83
C SER A 137 -9.85 -29.59 -22.49
N TRP A 138 -9.05 -29.28 -23.51
CA TRP A 138 -7.85 -28.47 -23.34
C TRP A 138 -8.21 -27.01 -23.07
N VAL A 139 -7.29 -26.24 -22.48
CA VAL A 139 -7.56 -24.90 -21.94
C VAL A 139 -7.84 -23.82 -23.00
N ASP A 140 -7.59 -24.09 -24.27
CA ASP A 140 -7.97 -23.21 -25.39
C ASP A 140 -9.44 -23.34 -25.81
N ASP A 141 -10.18 -24.30 -25.23
CA ASP A 141 -11.62 -24.42 -25.39
C ASP A 141 -12.31 -23.08 -25.03
N PRO A 142 -13.22 -22.55 -25.87
CA PRO A 142 -13.85 -21.26 -25.64
C PRO A 142 -14.51 -21.10 -24.27
N GLY A 143 -14.96 -22.20 -23.65
CA GLY A 143 -15.56 -22.20 -22.32
C GLY A 143 -14.58 -22.19 -21.16
N ILE A 144 -13.26 -22.30 -21.39
CA ILE A 144 -12.22 -22.37 -20.36
C ILE A 144 -11.33 -21.13 -20.38
N GLY A 145 -10.22 -21.15 -21.14
CA GLY A 145 -9.20 -20.10 -21.10
C GLY A 145 -9.69 -18.75 -21.67
N PRO A 146 -10.30 -18.72 -22.88
CA PRO A 146 -10.94 -17.51 -23.42
C PRO A 146 -12.02 -16.94 -22.48
N ALA A 147 -12.99 -17.75 -22.05
CA ALA A 147 -14.04 -17.30 -21.13
C ALA A 147 -13.51 -16.80 -19.78
N LEU A 148 -12.45 -17.43 -19.25
CA LEU A 148 -11.78 -16.95 -18.04
C LEU A 148 -11.13 -15.58 -18.28
N GLY A 149 -10.50 -15.39 -19.43
CA GLY A 149 -9.95 -14.11 -19.86
C GLY A 149 -11.00 -13.00 -19.86
N ASP A 150 -12.13 -13.24 -20.51
CA ASP A 150 -13.24 -12.28 -20.57
C ASP A 150 -13.84 -11.98 -19.18
N ALA A 151 -13.91 -13.00 -18.32
CA ALA A 151 -14.36 -12.84 -16.94
C ALA A 151 -13.41 -11.97 -16.11
N ILE A 152 -12.09 -12.14 -16.27
CA ILE A 152 -11.08 -11.30 -15.61
C ILE A 152 -11.27 -9.85 -16.04
N ASP A 153 -11.32 -9.57 -17.35
CA ASP A 153 -11.44 -8.21 -17.87
C ASP A 153 -12.73 -7.53 -17.37
N CYS A 154 -13.84 -8.27 -17.39
CA CYS A 154 -15.13 -7.76 -16.95
C CYS A 154 -15.16 -7.45 -15.45
N VAL A 155 -14.65 -8.36 -14.60
CA VAL A 155 -14.68 -8.18 -13.14
C VAL A 155 -13.71 -7.09 -12.67
N THR A 156 -12.51 -7.05 -13.24
CA THR A 156 -11.50 -6.03 -12.91
C THR A 156 -11.97 -4.63 -13.32
N SER A 157 -12.56 -4.51 -14.51
CA SER A 157 -13.20 -3.26 -14.96
C SER A 157 -14.38 -2.86 -14.07
N ALA A 158 -15.26 -3.80 -13.70
CA ALA A 158 -16.44 -3.50 -12.89
C ALA A 158 -16.12 -3.10 -11.44
N LEU A 159 -15.02 -3.61 -10.88
CA LEU A 159 -14.58 -3.31 -9.51
C LEU A 159 -13.49 -2.23 -9.46
N GLY A 160 -12.87 -1.87 -10.60
CA GLY A 160 -11.74 -0.95 -10.66
C GLY A 160 -10.52 -1.47 -9.89
N GLN A 161 -10.35 -2.79 -9.77
CA GLN A 161 -9.25 -3.43 -9.03
C GLN A 161 -8.70 -4.61 -9.82
N LYS A 162 -7.38 -4.76 -9.83
CA LYS A 162 -6.69 -5.93 -10.40
C LYS A 162 -7.03 -7.21 -9.63
N ALA A 163 -7.16 -8.31 -10.36
CA ALA A 163 -7.55 -9.60 -9.82
C ALA A 163 -6.37 -10.39 -9.23
N ILE A 164 -6.74 -11.27 -8.31
CA ILE A 164 -5.91 -12.33 -7.75
C ILE A 164 -6.55 -13.64 -8.18
N LEU A 165 -5.77 -14.57 -8.73
CA LEU A 165 -6.26 -15.88 -9.17
C LEU A 165 -5.82 -16.97 -8.19
N VAL A 166 -6.73 -17.83 -7.76
CA VAL A 166 -6.44 -19.03 -6.96
C VAL A 166 -6.86 -20.24 -7.76
N THR A 167 -5.89 -21.09 -8.13
CA THR A 167 -6.08 -22.13 -9.14
C THR A 167 -5.79 -23.51 -8.59
N HIS A 168 -6.49 -24.52 -9.09
CA HIS A 168 -6.25 -25.91 -8.73
C HIS A 168 -6.05 -26.77 -9.98
N GLY A 169 -5.00 -27.61 -9.99
CA GLY A 169 -4.68 -28.52 -11.07
C GLY A 169 -4.67 -27.83 -12.44
N VAL A 170 -5.50 -28.30 -13.37
CA VAL A 170 -5.69 -27.76 -14.72
C VAL A 170 -6.15 -26.31 -14.74
N GLY A 171 -6.83 -25.83 -13.69
CA GLY A 171 -7.19 -24.42 -13.54
C GLY A 171 -5.99 -23.47 -13.60
N GLY A 172 -4.79 -23.94 -13.19
CA GLY A 172 -3.57 -23.15 -13.34
C GLY A 172 -3.12 -23.01 -14.80
N LEU A 173 -3.34 -24.02 -15.63
CA LEU A 173 -3.09 -23.92 -17.07
C LEU A 173 -4.11 -22.99 -17.75
N ALA A 174 -5.36 -23.02 -17.32
CA ALA A 174 -6.39 -22.09 -17.79
C ALA A 174 -6.03 -20.64 -17.44
N ALA A 175 -5.59 -20.40 -16.21
CA ALA A 175 -5.09 -19.09 -15.80
C ALA A 175 -3.88 -18.64 -16.62
N ARG A 176 -2.92 -19.55 -16.87
CA ARG A 176 -1.76 -19.24 -17.72
C ARG A 176 -2.14 -18.90 -19.15
N TYR A 177 -3.08 -19.63 -19.74
CA TYR A 177 -3.64 -19.31 -21.06
C TYR A 177 -4.29 -17.92 -21.06
N ALA A 178 -5.17 -17.66 -20.10
CA ALA A 178 -5.92 -16.41 -20.01
C ALA A 178 -5.00 -15.19 -19.82
N VAL A 179 -4.08 -15.29 -18.85
CA VAL A 179 -3.18 -14.20 -18.44
C VAL A 179 -2.03 -13.98 -19.42
N GLY A 180 -1.48 -15.04 -20.02
CA GLY A 180 -0.45 -14.91 -21.06
C GLY A 180 -0.98 -14.44 -22.43
N GLY A 181 -2.31 -14.37 -22.57
CA GLY A 181 -2.99 -13.85 -23.76
C GLY A 181 -3.00 -12.32 -23.86
N GLN A 182 -3.38 -11.80 -25.03
CA GLN A 182 -3.61 -10.37 -25.25
C GLN A 182 -5.10 -10.10 -25.50
N VAL A 183 -5.57 -8.92 -25.10
CA VAL A 183 -6.94 -8.43 -25.30
C VAL A 183 -6.86 -7.12 -26.07
N GLU A 184 -7.38 -7.08 -27.30
CA GLU A 184 -7.36 -5.86 -28.12
C GLU A 184 -5.94 -5.22 -28.24
N GLY A 185 -4.89 -6.06 -28.23
CA GLY A 185 -3.49 -5.60 -28.25
C GLY A 185 -2.89 -5.18 -26.90
N ARG A 186 -3.65 -5.23 -25.81
CA ARG A 186 -3.18 -5.02 -24.42
C ARG A 186 -2.80 -6.36 -23.77
N ASP A 187 -1.78 -6.34 -22.92
CA ASP A 187 -1.37 -7.50 -22.13
C ASP A 187 -2.36 -7.73 -20.98
N ARG A 188 -3.06 -8.88 -20.94
CA ARG A 188 -4.00 -9.18 -19.84
C ARG A 188 -3.27 -9.33 -18.50
N GLY A 189 -1.95 -9.53 -18.51
CA GLY A 189 -1.09 -9.46 -17.33
C GLY A 189 -1.17 -8.15 -16.55
N SER A 190 -1.66 -7.05 -17.14
CA SER A 190 -1.86 -5.79 -16.39
C SER A 190 -3.05 -5.82 -15.44
N GLU A 191 -4.02 -6.71 -15.68
CA GLU A 191 -5.25 -6.85 -14.90
C GLU A 191 -5.14 -7.86 -13.75
N VAL A 192 -4.05 -8.63 -13.72
CA VAL A 192 -3.78 -9.64 -12.69
C VAL A 192 -2.51 -9.26 -11.94
N THR A 193 -2.55 -9.45 -10.63
CA THR A 193 -1.43 -9.15 -9.72
C THR A 193 -0.75 -10.42 -9.27
N THR A 194 -1.55 -11.42 -8.90
CA THR A 194 -1.07 -12.65 -8.27
C THR A 194 -1.82 -13.87 -8.78
N VAL A 195 -1.12 -14.97 -8.96
CA VAL A 195 -1.64 -16.31 -9.24
C VAL A 195 -1.13 -17.29 -8.20
N MET A 196 -2.03 -17.99 -7.54
CA MET A 196 -1.71 -18.99 -6.51
C MET A 196 -2.18 -20.36 -6.96
N GLY A 197 -1.25 -21.23 -7.35
CA GLY A 197 -1.56 -22.53 -7.95
C GLY A 197 -1.34 -23.71 -7.02
N TYR A 198 -2.37 -24.53 -6.86
CA TYR A 198 -2.32 -25.84 -6.19
C TYR A 198 -2.09 -26.95 -7.22
N GLY A 199 -0.94 -27.61 -7.18
CA GLY A 199 -0.68 -28.82 -7.99
C GLY A 199 -0.76 -28.64 -9.51
N SER A 200 -0.66 -27.40 -10.01
CA SER A 200 -0.87 -27.11 -11.43
C SER A 200 0.30 -27.62 -12.30
N PRO A 201 0.05 -28.47 -13.31
CA PRO A 201 1.12 -29.10 -14.10
C PRO A 201 1.70 -28.15 -15.16
N GLN A 202 2.49 -27.14 -14.76
CA GLN A 202 2.99 -26.07 -15.65
C GLN A 202 3.97 -26.53 -16.73
N THR A 203 4.53 -27.74 -16.64
CA THR A 203 5.32 -28.38 -17.72
C THR A 203 4.71 -29.67 -18.23
N GLY A 204 3.43 -29.93 -17.91
CA GLY A 204 2.71 -31.14 -18.25
C GLY A 204 2.53 -32.10 -17.09
N SER A 205 1.58 -33.01 -17.26
CA SER A 205 1.18 -34.03 -16.30
C SER A 205 1.94 -35.34 -16.54
N GLN A 206 2.63 -35.80 -15.51
CA GLN A 206 3.25 -37.13 -15.52
C GLN A 206 2.20 -38.24 -15.62
N LEU A 207 1.00 -38.05 -15.06
CA LEU A 207 -0.09 -39.02 -15.18
C LEU A 207 -0.59 -39.14 -16.64
N ALA A 208 -0.74 -38.00 -17.33
CA ALA A 208 -1.13 -37.99 -18.75
C ALA A 208 -0.08 -38.66 -19.67
N GLU A 209 1.21 -38.48 -19.37
CA GLU A 209 2.30 -39.17 -20.06
C GLU A 209 2.24 -40.69 -19.86
N LEU A 210 1.90 -41.15 -18.66
CA LEU A 210 1.89 -42.57 -18.31
C LEU A 210 0.68 -43.33 -18.83
N LEU A 211 -0.48 -42.69 -18.90
CA LEU A 211 -1.70 -43.36 -19.36
C LEU A 211 -1.67 -43.71 -20.84
N ASN A 212 -0.84 -42.99 -21.62
CA ASN A 212 -0.83 -43.04 -23.08
C ASN A 212 0.47 -43.55 -23.71
N THR A 213 1.53 -43.80 -22.93
CA THR A 213 2.76 -44.39 -23.47
C THR A 213 2.71 -45.92 -23.39
N GLY A 214 2.94 -46.59 -24.53
CA GLY A 214 3.23 -48.02 -24.57
C GLY A 214 4.55 -48.34 -23.85
N VAL A 215 4.75 -49.62 -23.50
CA VAL A 215 5.76 -50.16 -22.54
C VAL A 215 7.25 -49.92 -22.91
N ALA A 216 7.57 -49.10 -23.91
CA ALA A 216 8.89 -49.08 -24.56
C ALA A 216 9.69 -47.78 -24.37
N SER A 217 9.81 -47.21 -23.16
CA SER A 217 10.75 -46.11 -22.91
C SER A 217 11.50 -46.24 -21.59
N THR A 218 12.80 -45.91 -21.62
CA THR A 218 13.72 -45.77 -20.48
C THR A 218 13.20 -44.71 -19.51
N ALA A 219 12.36 -45.11 -18.57
CA ALA A 219 11.73 -44.22 -17.61
C ALA A 219 12.66 -43.92 -16.43
N SER A 220 12.65 -42.66 -15.99
CA SER A 220 13.20 -42.22 -14.70
C SER A 220 12.53 -42.99 -13.54
N GLU A 221 13.23 -43.17 -12.42
CA GLU A 221 12.73 -43.92 -11.25
C GLU A 221 11.31 -43.52 -10.80
N PRO A 222 10.94 -42.22 -10.67
CA PRO A 222 9.57 -41.82 -10.32
C PRO A 222 8.51 -42.31 -11.31
N ARG A 223 8.81 -42.24 -12.61
CA ARG A 223 7.90 -42.69 -13.67
C ARG A 223 7.74 -44.20 -13.65
N THR A 224 8.80 -44.95 -13.34
CA THR A 224 8.74 -46.41 -13.20
C THR A 224 7.88 -46.83 -12.01
N VAL A 225 8.04 -46.19 -10.86
CA VAL A 225 7.18 -46.45 -9.68
C VAL A 225 5.73 -46.09 -9.98
N LEU A 226 5.47 -44.92 -10.54
CA LEU A 226 4.11 -44.49 -10.86
C LEU A 226 3.46 -45.40 -11.91
N ARG A 227 4.22 -45.89 -12.91
CA ARG A 227 3.77 -46.95 -13.84
C ARG A 227 3.40 -48.23 -13.11
N LEU A 228 4.24 -48.69 -12.18
CA LEU A 228 3.97 -49.89 -11.39
C LEU A 228 2.64 -49.76 -10.64
N LEU A 229 2.42 -48.61 -9.97
CA LEU A 229 1.18 -48.30 -9.26
C LEU A 229 -0.03 -48.29 -10.21
N VAL A 230 0.06 -47.56 -11.33
CA VAL A 230 -1.01 -47.51 -12.35
C VAL A 230 -1.29 -48.90 -12.94
N SER A 231 -0.26 -49.70 -13.20
CA SER A 231 -0.38 -51.03 -13.83
C SER A 231 -0.99 -52.08 -12.89
N ALA A 232 -0.57 -52.11 -11.62
CA ALA A 232 -1.19 -52.92 -10.58
C ALA A 232 -2.69 -52.63 -10.48
N CYS A 233 -3.07 -51.38 -10.76
CA CYS A 233 -4.46 -50.96 -10.77
C CYS A 233 -5.27 -51.37 -12.00
N ARG A 234 -4.68 -51.28 -13.20
CA ARG A 234 -5.33 -51.74 -14.43
C ARG A 234 -5.61 -53.25 -14.43
N ALA A 235 -4.83 -54.03 -13.68
CA ALA A 235 -5.00 -55.48 -13.54
C ALA A 235 -6.25 -55.88 -12.73
N LEU A 236 -6.83 -54.95 -11.95
CA LEU A 236 -8.04 -55.17 -11.16
C LEU A 236 -9.28 -54.76 -12.02
N LYS A 237 -9.87 -55.72 -12.76
CA LYS A 237 -11.09 -55.52 -13.60
C LYS A 237 -12.23 -54.81 -12.85
N PRO A 238 -13.07 -54.03 -13.58
CA PRO A 238 -13.33 -52.62 -13.30
C PRO A 238 -13.91 -52.44 -11.89
N ALA A 239 -13.05 -52.44 -10.88
CA ALA A 239 -13.43 -51.95 -9.59
C ALA A 239 -13.58 -50.45 -9.77
N VAL A 240 -14.84 -50.00 -9.75
CA VAL A 240 -15.31 -48.62 -9.80
C VAL A 240 -14.26 -47.69 -9.19
N PHE A 241 -13.97 -46.58 -9.87
CA PHE A 241 -13.18 -45.46 -9.36
C PHE A 241 -13.92 -44.79 -8.18
N THR A 242 -14.21 -45.54 -7.12
CA THR A 242 -14.70 -45.06 -5.83
C THR A 242 -13.51 -44.95 -4.89
N GLU A 243 -13.59 -43.98 -3.97
CA GLU A 243 -12.59 -43.60 -2.95
C GLU A 243 -12.19 -44.74 -1.97
N GLN A 244 -12.75 -45.94 -2.17
CA GLN A 244 -12.63 -47.12 -1.32
C GLN A 244 -12.00 -48.31 -2.07
N ALA A 245 -11.78 -48.19 -3.38
CA ALA A 245 -11.19 -49.25 -4.19
C ALA A 245 -9.67 -49.35 -3.94
N PRO A 246 -9.04 -50.52 -4.20
CA PRO A 246 -7.58 -50.68 -4.13
C PRO A 246 -6.78 -49.69 -5.00
N CYS A 247 -7.47 -49.04 -5.94
CA CYS A 247 -6.97 -48.06 -6.89
C CYS A 247 -7.48 -46.64 -6.67
N GLY A 248 -8.14 -46.38 -5.55
CA GLY A 248 -8.64 -45.05 -5.17
C GLY A 248 -7.53 -44.02 -4.92
N PHE A 249 -6.25 -44.38 -5.08
CA PHE A 249 -5.14 -43.43 -5.11
C PHE A 249 -4.90 -42.84 -6.51
N LEU A 250 -5.42 -43.48 -7.57
CA LEU A 250 -5.41 -42.87 -8.90
C LEU A 250 -6.49 -41.78 -8.90
N PRO A 251 -6.09 -40.53 -9.13
CA PRO A 251 -7.01 -39.41 -9.12
C PRO A 251 -8.00 -39.60 -10.29
N ALA A 252 -9.26 -39.17 -10.12
CA ALA A 252 -10.33 -39.35 -11.11
C ALA A 252 -9.94 -38.80 -12.50
N GLU A 253 -9.00 -37.84 -12.51
CA GLU A 253 -8.25 -37.19 -13.58
C GLU A 253 -7.71 -38.22 -14.59
N ALA A 254 -7.35 -39.42 -14.10
CA ALA A 254 -6.87 -40.51 -14.92
C ALA A 254 -7.89 -40.95 -15.99
N GLY A 255 -9.19 -40.85 -15.71
CA GLY A 255 -10.25 -41.14 -16.66
C GLY A 255 -10.42 -40.07 -17.74
N ALA A 256 -10.00 -38.83 -17.47
CA ALA A 256 -10.05 -37.71 -18.42
C ALA A 256 -8.83 -37.69 -19.35
N PHE A 257 -7.62 -37.93 -18.82
CA PHE A 257 -6.40 -37.97 -19.66
C PHE A 257 -6.34 -39.15 -20.63
N GLY A 258 -7.20 -40.17 -20.45
CA GLY A 258 -7.37 -41.27 -21.39
C GLY A 258 -8.34 -40.98 -22.56
N ARG A 259 -8.95 -39.78 -22.63
CA ARG A 259 -9.90 -39.38 -23.69
C ARG A 259 -9.20 -38.53 -24.77
N PRO A 260 -9.81 -38.38 -25.97
CA PRO A 260 -9.35 -37.40 -26.96
C PRO A 260 -9.27 -36.00 -26.33
N GLY A 261 -8.09 -35.37 -26.35
CA GLY A 261 -7.79 -34.12 -25.62
C GLY A 261 -6.85 -34.30 -24.43
N GLY A 262 -6.81 -35.49 -23.83
CA GLY A 262 -5.85 -35.88 -22.77
C GLY A 262 -4.37 -35.75 -23.18
N ASP A 263 -4.10 -35.90 -24.48
CA ASP A 263 -2.78 -35.79 -25.08
C ASP A 263 -2.15 -34.40 -24.93
N ALA A 264 -2.98 -33.36 -24.90
CA ALA A 264 -2.53 -31.99 -24.74
C ALA A 264 -1.89 -31.76 -23.36
N PHE A 265 -2.29 -32.53 -22.33
CA PHE A 265 -1.74 -32.42 -20.97
C PHE A 265 -0.36 -33.07 -20.81
N ARG A 266 0.16 -33.78 -21.82
CA ARG A 266 1.49 -34.39 -21.76
C ARG A 266 2.57 -33.30 -21.79
N GLY A 267 3.67 -33.55 -21.09
CA GLY A 267 4.86 -32.72 -21.23
C GLY A 267 5.31 -32.68 -22.69
N GLN A 268 5.71 -31.50 -23.15
CA GLN A 268 6.17 -31.24 -24.52
C GLN A 268 5.13 -31.48 -25.63
N SER A 269 3.84 -31.63 -25.31
CA SER A 269 2.80 -31.62 -26.35
C SER A 269 2.82 -30.28 -27.11
N PRO A 270 2.44 -30.23 -28.40
CA PRO A 270 2.35 -28.97 -29.14
C PRO A 270 1.48 -27.92 -28.44
N GLN A 271 0.38 -28.37 -27.84
CA GLN A 271 -0.55 -27.53 -27.09
C GLN A 271 0.09 -26.94 -25.84
N HIS A 272 0.84 -27.75 -25.09
CA HIS A 272 1.53 -27.28 -23.90
C HIS A 272 2.68 -26.32 -24.26
N LEU A 273 3.43 -26.60 -25.33
CA LEU A 273 4.51 -25.72 -25.81
C LEU A 273 3.99 -24.38 -26.34
N ALA A 274 2.74 -24.32 -26.79
CA ALA A 274 2.09 -23.09 -27.22
C ALA A 274 1.65 -22.18 -26.06
N LEU A 275 1.57 -22.68 -24.82
CA LEU A 275 1.22 -21.86 -23.66
C LEU A 275 2.34 -20.87 -23.34
N ARG A 276 2.02 -19.58 -23.42
CA ARG A 276 2.93 -18.51 -22.99
C ARG A 276 3.20 -18.57 -21.49
N PRO A 277 4.38 -18.18 -21.01
CA PRO A 277 4.62 -18.02 -19.58
C PRO A 277 3.72 -16.92 -19.00
N TYR A 278 3.56 -16.90 -17.68
CA TYR A 278 3.02 -15.71 -17.01
C TYR A 278 3.94 -14.49 -17.27
N PRO A 279 3.39 -13.29 -17.46
CA PRO A 279 4.18 -12.06 -17.53
C PRO A 279 4.93 -11.80 -16.22
N ASP A 280 6.11 -11.17 -16.30
CA ASP A 280 6.96 -10.89 -15.14
C ASP A 280 6.31 -9.97 -14.10
N SER A 281 5.29 -9.20 -14.50
CA SER A 281 4.49 -8.36 -13.62
C SER A 281 3.56 -9.14 -12.69
N VAL A 282 3.36 -10.44 -12.93
CA VAL A 282 2.44 -11.30 -12.17
C VAL A 282 3.22 -12.15 -11.16
N GLN A 283 2.84 -12.05 -9.89
CA GLN A 283 3.41 -12.87 -8.83
C GLN A 283 2.79 -14.27 -8.83
N VAL A 284 3.61 -15.31 -8.96
CA VAL A 284 3.19 -16.70 -9.00
C VAL A 284 3.65 -17.43 -7.73
N HIS A 285 2.68 -17.95 -6.98
CA HIS A 285 2.93 -18.79 -5.80
C HIS A 285 2.48 -20.22 -6.10
N ALA A 286 3.31 -21.21 -5.79
CA ALA A 286 3.01 -22.61 -6.04
C ALA A 286 2.89 -23.42 -4.74
N PHE A 287 1.81 -24.18 -4.63
CA PHE A 287 1.52 -25.09 -3.54
C PHE A 287 1.56 -26.52 -4.07
N ALA A 288 2.64 -27.23 -3.74
CA ALA A 288 2.93 -28.54 -4.33
C ALA A 288 2.74 -29.67 -3.31
N GLY A 289 1.94 -30.67 -3.69
CA GLY A 289 1.94 -31.96 -3.02
C GLY A 289 3.15 -32.80 -3.43
N ASP A 290 3.62 -33.62 -2.51
CA ASP A 290 4.72 -34.54 -2.77
C ASP A 290 4.56 -35.86 -2.02
N VAL A 291 4.25 -36.90 -2.79
CA VAL A 291 4.17 -38.28 -2.37
C VAL A 291 5.55 -38.88 -2.53
N VAL A 292 6.23 -39.11 -1.42
CA VAL A 292 7.56 -39.71 -1.39
C VAL A 292 7.42 -41.19 -1.09
N VAL A 293 7.86 -42.04 -2.01
CA VAL A 293 7.78 -43.49 -1.86
C VAL A 293 9.15 -44.08 -1.58
N ASN A 294 9.24 -44.87 -0.53
CA ASN A 294 10.38 -45.68 -0.20
C ASN A 294 10.17 -47.11 -0.68
N ALA A 295 10.99 -47.56 -1.63
CA ALA A 295 10.82 -48.83 -2.35
C ALA A 295 11.88 -49.89 -1.99
N THR A 296 12.52 -49.75 -0.83
CA THR A 296 13.65 -50.60 -0.38
C THR A 296 13.34 -52.10 -0.33
N ASN A 297 12.07 -52.50 -0.16
CA ASN A 297 11.65 -53.90 0.01
C ASN A 297 11.16 -54.61 -1.27
N LEU A 298 11.31 -54.01 -2.46
CA LEU A 298 10.94 -54.67 -3.73
C LEU A 298 11.98 -55.71 -4.22
N GLY A 299 13.05 -55.94 -3.44
CA GLY A 299 14.19 -56.79 -3.82
C GLY A 299 13.86 -58.26 -4.13
N TRP A 300 12.73 -58.79 -3.67
CA TRP A 300 12.31 -60.17 -3.91
C TRP A 300 11.70 -60.43 -5.30
N PHE A 301 11.31 -59.37 -6.03
CA PHE A 301 10.89 -59.46 -7.44
C PHE A 301 12.06 -59.37 -8.43
N ALA A 302 13.32 -59.39 -7.96
CA ALA A 302 14.52 -59.09 -8.76
C ALA A 302 14.48 -57.72 -9.48
N LEU A 303 13.51 -56.87 -9.15
CA LEU A 303 13.46 -55.48 -9.57
C LEU A 303 14.47 -54.70 -8.72
N ARG A 304 15.74 -54.67 -9.16
CA ARG A 304 16.75 -53.71 -8.69
C ARG A 304 16.92 -52.48 -9.61
N PRO A 305 15.87 -51.72 -10.02
CA PRO A 305 16.08 -50.50 -10.79
C PRO A 305 16.24 -49.23 -9.95
N PHE A 306 15.96 -49.26 -8.63
CA PHE A 306 15.88 -48.04 -7.80
C PHE A 306 17.17 -47.78 -7.02
N ARG A 307 17.81 -46.64 -7.30
CA ARG A 307 19.03 -46.16 -6.64
C ARG A 307 18.73 -45.30 -5.40
N ALA A 308 17.56 -44.67 -5.35
CA ALA A 308 17.13 -43.81 -4.24
C ALA A 308 16.23 -44.54 -3.25
N ASN A 309 16.46 -44.32 -1.95
CA ASN A 309 15.58 -44.78 -0.88
C ASN A 309 14.27 -43.98 -0.81
N ASP A 310 14.27 -42.71 -1.22
CA ASP A 310 13.09 -41.84 -1.25
C ASP A 310 12.86 -41.37 -2.70
N ILE A 311 11.74 -41.78 -3.29
CA ILE A 311 11.37 -41.49 -4.69
C ILE A 311 10.22 -40.48 -4.68
N PRO A 312 10.46 -39.20 -5.05
CA PRO A 312 9.41 -38.19 -5.08
C PRO A 312 8.52 -38.40 -6.31
N LEU A 313 7.23 -38.59 -6.07
CA LEU A 313 6.21 -38.76 -7.11
C LEU A 313 5.36 -37.50 -7.32
N GLY A 314 5.67 -36.39 -6.65
CA GLY A 314 4.81 -35.20 -6.69
C GLY A 314 3.41 -35.50 -6.14
N ASP A 315 2.37 -34.87 -6.67
CA ASP A 315 1.00 -35.04 -6.19
C ASP A 315 0.23 -36.17 -6.90
N LEU A 316 0.98 -37.05 -7.58
CA LEU A 316 0.56 -38.14 -8.48
C LEU A 316 0.05 -37.68 -9.86
N VAL A 317 -0.42 -36.45 -10.02
CA VAL A 317 -0.82 -35.87 -11.32
C VAL A 317 0.33 -35.09 -11.95
N SER A 318 0.99 -34.26 -11.14
CA SER A 318 2.07 -33.34 -11.48
C SER A 318 3.29 -33.67 -10.63
N SER A 319 4.48 -33.49 -11.21
CA SER A 319 5.72 -33.49 -10.43
C SER A 319 5.86 -32.17 -9.68
N THR A 320 6.57 -32.18 -8.55
CA THR A 320 6.89 -30.94 -7.82
C THR A 320 7.58 -29.91 -8.71
N ALA A 321 8.52 -30.34 -9.55
CA ALA A 321 9.21 -29.48 -10.51
C ALA A 321 8.27 -28.86 -11.55
N SER A 322 7.33 -29.65 -12.10
CA SER A 322 6.31 -29.14 -13.03
C SER A 322 5.42 -28.09 -12.35
N THR A 323 5.09 -28.29 -11.07
CA THR A 323 4.24 -27.36 -10.33
C THR A 323 4.93 -26.04 -9.98
N THR A 324 6.27 -26.03 -9.78
CA THR A 324 6.98 -24.88 -9.20
C THR A 324 7.88 -24.12 -10.17
N ILE A 325 7.97 -24.55 -11.43
CA ILE A 325 8.92 -24.03 -12.45
C ILE A 325 8.91 -22.50 -12.68
N GLN A 326 7.79 -21.81 -12.42
CA GLN A 326 7.65 -20.35 -12.62
C GLN A 326 7.32 -19.59 -11.33
N ALA A 327 7.36 -20.27 -10.17
CA ALA A 327 6.90 -19.67 -8.94
C ALA A 327 8.01 -18.87 -8.25
N GLN A 328 7.73 -17.61 -7.89
CA GLN A 328 8.60 -16.78 -7.07
C GLN A 328 8.67 -17.30 -5.63
N SER A 329 7.60 -17.95 -5.15
CA SER A 329 7.62 -18.65 -3.86
C SER A 329 6.85 -19.97 -3.94
N GLN A 330 7.25 -20.93 -3.11
CA GLN A 330 6.64 -22.26 -3.09
C GLN A 330 6.47 -22.77 -1.66
N LEU A 331 5.42 -23.57 -1.46
CA LEU A 331 5.24 -24.36 -0.25
C LEU A 331 4.97 -25.81 -0.64
N ARG A 332 5.69 -26.75 -0.04
CA ARG A 332 5.62 -28.18 -0.36
C ARG A 332 5.07 -28.95 0.84
N ALA A 333 4.05 -29.76 0.59
CA ALA A 333 3.49 -30.73 1.51
C ALA A 333 4.03 -32.11 1.16
N ALA A 334 4.83 -32.73 2.03
CA ALA A 334 5.41 -34.05 1.79
C ALA A 334 4.71 -35.14 2.62
N CYS A 335 4.31 -36.23 1.97
CA CYS A 335 3.72 -37.42 2.58
C CYS A 335 4.60 -38.62 2.23
N ARG A 336 5.12 -39.31 3.25
CA ARG A 336 6.05 -40.44 3.06
C ARG A 336 5.32 -41.77 3.14
N PHE A 337 5.67 -42.67 2.22
CA PHE A 337 5.11 -44.00 2.12
C PHE A 337 6.21 -45.03 1.95
N GLN A 338 6.02 -46.22 2.51
CA GLN A 338 6.76 -47.43 2.21
C GLN A 338 5.99 -48.23 1.15
N LEU A 339 6.66 -48.67 0.10
CA LEU A 339 6.14 -49.58 -0.92
C LEU A 339 6.74 -50.97 -0.70
N ASP A 340 5.88 -51.90 -0.30
CA ASP A 340 6.22 -53.28 -0.03
C ASP A 340 5.55 -54.21 -1.05
N GLY A 341 6.27 -55.23 -1.51
CA GLY A 341 5.67 -56.34 -2.25
C GLY A 341 5.16 -57.41 -1.28
N PHE A 342 4.01 -58.04 -1.57
CA PHE A 342 3.53 -59.22 -0.85
C PHE A 342 3.14 -60.36 -1.80
N GLY A 343 3.22 -61.61 -1.33
CA GLY A 343 2.87 -62.84 -2.08
C GLY A 343 4.01 -63.87 -2.12
N SER A 344 3.76 -65.03 -2.74
CA SER A 344 4.76 -66.09 -2.97
C SER A 344 4.73 -66.56 -4.42
N ALA A 345 5.72 -67.34 -4.88
CA ALA A 345 5.76 -67.88 -6.24
C ALA A 345 4.54 -68.76 -6.61
N SER A 346 3.77 -69.21 -5.60
CA SER A 346 2.57 -70.04 -5.74
C SER A 346 1.26 -69.31 -5.42
N GLN A 347 1.29 -68.00 -5.13
CA GLN A 347 0.12 -67.16 -4.84
C GLN A 347 0.14 -65.88 -5.71
N SER A 348 -1.02 -65.27 -5.93
CA SER A 348 -1.12 -63.98 -6.60
C SER A 348 -0.33 -62.91 -5.82
N GLY A 349 0.79 -62.44 -6.38
CA GLY A 349 1.60 -61.37 -5.80
C GLY A 349 0.97 -59.99 -6.01
N GLY A 350 1.22 -59.06 -5.08
CA GLY A 350 0.72 -57.69 -5.11
C GLY A 350 1.70 -56.69 -4.51
N ILE A 351 1.34 -55.40 -4.57
CA ILE A 351 2.09 -54.29 -3.99
C ILE A 351 1.21 -53.55 -2.97
N ARG A 352 1.82 -53.06 -1.89
CA ARG A 352 1.16 -52.33 -0.81
C ARG A 352 1.91 -51.04 -0.51
N LEU A 353 1.17 -49.93 -0.42
CA LEU A 353 1.67 -48.66 0.09
C LEU A 353 1.27 -48.50 1.57
N THR A 354 2.23 -48.30 2.44
CA THR A 354 2.05 -48.06 3.88
C THR A 354 2.57 -46.67 4.22
N GLU A 355 1.78 -45.81 4.86
CA GLU A 355 2.24 -44.47 5.24
C GLU A 355 3.24 -44.53 6.41
N LEU A 356 4.28 -43.69 6.35
CA LEU A 356 5.32 -43.58 7.37
C LEU A 356 5.13 -42.31 8.21
N GLY A 357 5.22 -42.43 9.54
CA GLY A 357 5.37 -41.26 10.43
C GLY A 357 4.11 -40.70 11.09
N VAL A 358 2.97 -41.39 11.10
CA VAL A 358 1.80 -40.97 11.90
C VAL A 358 1.96 -41.46 13.34
N ALA A 359 2.69 -40.70 14.17
CA ALA A 359 2.71 -40.92 15.62
C ALA A 359 1.40 -40.40 16.23
N GLY A 360 0.42 -41.31 16.41
CA GLY A 360 -0.85 -41.01 17.06
C GLY A 360 -2.05 -41.19 16.14
N ALA A 361 -2.91 -42.14 16.51
CA ALA A 361 -4.06 -42.67 15.79
C ALA A 361 -3.70 -43.60 14.62
N ALA A 362 -3.89 -44.90 14.86
CA ALA A 362 -4.40 -45.77 13.81
C ALA A 362 -5.62 -45.07 13.21
N LEU A 363 -5.52 -44.65 11.95
CA LEU A 363 -6.64 -44.10 11.20
C LEU A 363 -7.67 -45.22 11.06
N SER A 364 -8.62 -45.31 11.99
CA SER A 364 -9.83 -46.11 11.84
C SER A 364 -10.79 -45.41 10.88
N PHE A 365 -10.37 -45.17 9.64
CA PHE A 365 -11.23 -44.79 8.53
C PHE A 365 -10.62 -45.35 7.23
N PRO A 366 -11.37 -46.14 6.44
CA PRO A 366 -10.91 -46.60 5.14
C PRO A 366 -11.13 -45.47 4.13
N SER A 367 -10.13 -44.62 3.87
CA SER A 367 -10.21 -43.70 2.72
C SER A 367 -8.83 -43.36 2.15
N THR A 368 -8.72 -43.41 0.83
CA THR A 368 -7.52 -43.12 0.03
C THR A 368 -7.25 -41.61 -0.13
N ILE A 369 -7.89 -40.76 0.67
CA ILE A 369 -7.78 -39.30 0.62
C ILE A 369 -6.57 -38.86 1.45
N ARG A 370 -5.52 -38.35 0.79
CA ARG A 370 -4.23 -38.00 1.41
C ARG A 370 -3.94 -36.50 1.23
N PRO A 371 -3.41 -35.80 2.25
CA PRO A 371 -3.09 -34.38 2.18
C PRO A 371 -2.22 -33.95 0.99
N CYS A 372 -1.32 -34.82 0.52
CA CYS A 372 -0.36 -34.49 -0.54
C CYS A 372 -0.80 -34.88 -1.96
N TYR A 373 -2.01 -35.42 -2.13
CA TYR A 373 -2.52 -35.80 -3.45
C TYR A 373 -3.19 -34.60 -4.12
N ALA A 374 -3.14 -34.54 -5.46
CA ALA A 374 -3.63 -33.38 -6.21
C ALA A 374 -5.05 -32.93 -5.81
N PRO A 375 -6.07 -33.81 -5.68
CA PRO A 375 -7.44 -33.40 -5.34
C PRO A 375 -7.60 -32.85 -3.92
N SER A 376 -6.62 -33.08 -3.04
CA SER A 376 -6.69 -32.79 -1.61
C SER A 376 -5.94 -31.53 -1.19
N LEU A 377 -5.08 -30.98 -2.07
CA LEU A 377 -4.18 -29.88 -1.71
C LEU A 377 -4.93 -28.64 -1.18
N VAL A 378 -6.11 -28.35 -1.73
CA VAL A 378 -6.96 -27.20 -1.32
C VAL A 378 -7.60 -27.37 0.07
N ARG A 379 -7.53 -28.58 0.66
CA ARG A 379 -8.06 -28.91 2.00
C ARG A 379 -6.97 -28.98 3.08
N VAL A 380 -5.71 -28.74 2.70
CA VAL A 380 -4.54 -28.74 3.58
C VAL A 380 -4.47 -27.42 4.34
N SER A 381 -4.49 -27.48 5.67
CA SER A 381 -4.52 -26.29 6.53
C SER A 381 -3.30 -25.39 6.33
N GLN A 382 -2.09 -25.98 6.24
CA GLN A 382 -0.85 -25.23 6.07
C GLN A 382 -0.86 -24.38 4.79
N PHE A 383 -1.47 -24.89 3.71
CA PHE A 383 -1.58 -24.16 2.46
C PHE A 383 -2.63 -23.05 2.55
N ALA A 384 -3.79 -23.34 3.16
CA ALA A 384 -4.83 -22.35 3.36
C ALA A 384 -4.36 -21.18 4.25
N ASP A 385 -3.64 -21.47 5.33
CA ASP A 385 -3.07 -20.45 6.22
C ASP A 385 -2.07 -19.58 5.45
N ARG A 386 -1.16 -20.21 4.67
CA ARG A 386 -0.18 -19.48 3.87
C ARG A 386 -0.83 -18.60 2.80
N ILE A 387 -1.86 -19.08 2.10
CA ILE A 387 -2.59 -18.24 1.13
C ILE A 387 -3.27 -17.08 1.84
N ARG A 388 -3.96 -17.35 2.95
CA ARG A 388 -4.64 -16.30 3.72
C ARG A 388 -3.67 -15.21 4.14
N ASP A 389 -2.47 -15.58 4.59
CA ASP A 389 -1.42 -14.63 4.98
C ASP A 389 -0.92 -13.80 3.79
N ILE A 390 -0.63 -14.44 2.65
CA ILE A 390 -0.16 -13.72 1.46
C ILE A 390 -1.25 -12.74 0.98
N LEU A 391 -2.51 -13.20 0.87
CA LEU A 391 -3.62 -12.38 0.39
C LEU A 391 -4.00 -11.26 1.36
N THR A 392 -3.95 -11.52 2.66
CA THR A 392 -4.18 -10.48 3.68
C THR A 392 -3.15 -9.37 3.53
N ASN A 393 -1.87 -9.73 3.38
CA ASN A 393 -0.80 -8.75 3.18
C ASN A 393 -0.94 -8.03 1.84
N GLU A 394 -1.25 -8.74 0.76
CA GLU A 394 -1.40 -8.13 -0.56
C GLU A 394 -2.56 -7.13 -0.60
N ILE A 395 -3.73 -7.50 -0.07
CA ILE A 395 -4.89 -6.59 -0.02
C ILE A 395 -4.61 -5.43 0.94
N ARG A 396 -3.91 -5.65 2.06
CA ARG A 396 -3.46 -4.56 2.95
C ARG A 396 -2.54 -3.59 2.23
N ASN A 397 -1.56 -4.10 1.49
CA ASN A 397 -0.58 -3.30 0.75
C ASN A 397 -1.18 -2.52 -0.44
N ARG A 398 -2.48 -2.66 -0.73
CA ARG A 398 -3.18 -1.77 -1.68
C ARG A 398 -3.82 -0.56 -1.01
N GLN A 399 -3.67 -0.44 0.31
CA GLN A 399 -4.32 0.58 1.11
C GLN A 399 -3.29 1.56 1.69
N PRO A 400 -3.67 2.82 1.90
CA PRO A 400 -2.85 3.74 2.68
C PRO A 400 -2.68 3.22 4.11
N LEU A 401 -1.56 3.58 4.72
CA LEU A 401 -1.29 3.28 6.12
C LEU A 401 -2.27 4.04 7.04
N ASP A 402 -2.71 3.39 8.11
CA ASP A 402 -3.47 4.06 9.17
C ASP A 402 -2.57 4.61 10.28
N LEU A 403 -3.14 5.41 11.19
CA LEU A 403 -2.37 6.03 12.27
C LEU A 403 -1.63 5.02 13.16
N ARG A 404 -2.22 3.85 13.45
CA ARG A 404 -1.56 2.84 14.29
C ARG A 404 -0.38 2.21 13.59
N GLU A 405 -0.49 1.99 12.29
CA GLU A 405 0.62 1.52 11.46
C GLU A 405 1.72 2.56 11.42
N LEU A 406 1.38 3.85 11.20
CA LEU A 406 2.34 4.97 11.22
C LEU A 406 3.12 5.03 12.55
N GLU A 407 2.44 4.80 13.66
CA GLU A 407 3.01 4.81 15.01
C GLU A 407 3.95 3.62 15.31
N SER A 408 4.08 2.68 14.39
CA SER A 408 4.92 1.48 14.48
C SER A 408 6.02 1.38 13.40
N LEU A 409 6.14 2.41 12.56
CA LEU A 409 7.05 2.40 11.41
C LEU A 409 8.52 2.40 11.79
N ALA A 410 9.33 1.84 10.90
CA ALA A 410 10.78 1.93 10.95
C ALA A 410 11.23 3.36 10.61
N VAL A 411 12.05 3.97 11.44
CA VAL A 411 12.64 5.29 11.22
C VAL A 411 14.16 5.19 11.03
N PRO A 412 14.75 6.07 10.20
CA PRO A 412 16.20 6.13 10.03
C PRO A 412 16.91 6.66 11.28
N SER A 413 18.24 6.56 11.28
CA SER A 413 19.06 7.23 12.29
C SER A 413 19.04 8.74 12.06
N VAL A 414 18.61 9.51 13.06
CA VAL A 414 18.41 10.96 12.97
C VAL A 414 18.76 11.63 14.30
N CYS A 415 19.24 12.88 14.26
CA CYS A 415 19.65 13.63 15.45
C CYS A 415 20.65 12.91 16.38
N GLY A 416 21.46 11.98 15.85
CA GLY A 416 22.40 11.18 16.63
C GLY A 416 21.79 9.94 17.30
N HIS A 417 20.47 9.72 17.14
CA HIS A 417 19.79 8.52 17.62
C HIS A 417 19.86 7.38 16.59
N PRO A 418 19.93 6.11 17.03
CA PRO A 418 19.98 4.97 16.13
C PRO A 418 18.67 4.79 15.34
N ALA A 419 18.75 4.12 14.20
CA ALA A 419 17.56 3.67 13.48
C ALA A 419 16.79 2.62 14.31
N GLY A 420 15.47 2.54 14.14
CA GLY A 420 14.64 1.56 14.85
C GLY A 420 13.17 1.70 14.52
N ASN A 421 12.30 0.97 15.23
CA ASN A 421 10.86 1.05 15.03
C ASN A 421 10.22 1.93 16.10
N LEU A 422 9.26 2.76 15.68
CA LEU A 422 8.43 3.51 16.60
C LEU A 422 7.54 2.58 17.44
N VAL A 423 7.18 3.02 18.64
CA VAL A 423 6.19 2.41 19.51
C VAL A 423 5.28 3.52 20.01
N GLY A 424 4.03 3.54 19.55
CA GLY A 424 3.10 4.65 19.84
C GLY A 424 3.60 5.98 19.27
N GLY A 425 4.27 5.95 18.11
CA GLY A 425 4.77 7.13 17.41
C GLY A 425 6.09 7.69 17.95
N ARG A 426 6.75 7.01 18.91
CA ARG A 426 8.02 7.44 19.51
C ARG A 426 9.07 6.34 19.40
N LEU A 427 10.33 6.69 19.14
CA LEU A 427 11.43 5.73 19.11
C LEU A 427 11.80 5.33 20.55
N PRO A 428 11.70 4.04 20.93
CA PRO A 428 12.04 3.59 22.27
C PRO A 428 13.56 3.54 22.49
N GLY A 429 13.98 3.54 23.76
CA GLY A 429 15.39 3.32 24.14
C GLY A 429 16.24 4.59 24.23
N ILE A 430 15.66 5.78 24.04
CA ILE A 430 16.32 7.06 24.29
C ILE A 430 16.14 7.43 25.76
N ALA A 431 17.24 7.74 26.47
CA ALA A 431 17.16 8.10 27.88
C ALA A 431 16.53 9.49 28.08
N PRO A 432 15.81 9.72 29.20
CA PRO A 432 15.29 11.05 29.52
C PRO A 432 16.43 12.09 29.57
N GLY A 433 16.33 13.15 28.76
CA GLY A 433 17.34 14.20 28.64
C GLY A 433 18.23 14.10 27.41
N ASP A 434 18.29 12.94 26.75
CA ASP A 434 19.08 12.75 25.51
C ASP A 434 18.32 13.18 24.24
N GLY A 435 17.10 13.67 24.38
CA GLY A 435 16.21 14.10 23.30
C GLY A 435 15.11 13.09 22.98
N GLU A 436 14.53 13.19 21.77
CA GLU A 436 13.49 12.30 21.28
C GLU A 436 13.53 12.14 19.76
N VAL A 437 12.98 11.03 19.26
CA VAL A 437 12.58 10.88 17.85
C VAL A 437 11.13 10.43 17.83
N ALA A 438 10.26 11.20 17.16
CA ALA A 438 8.83 10.93 17.15
C ALA A 438 8.18 11.36 15.84
N LEU A 439 7.06 10.70 15.51
CA LEU A 439 6.19 11.14 14.43
C LEU A 439 5.56 12.48 14.80
N ALA A 440 5.72 13.49 13.95
CA ALA A 440 5.24 14.83 14.23
C ALA A 440 3.72 14.88 14.41
N SER A 441 2.98 14.05 13.67
CA SER A 441 1.53 13.94 13.82
C SER A 441 1.09 13.26 15.12
N THR A 442 1.96 12.52 15.80
CA THR A 442 1.70 12.02 17.16
C THR A 442 1.89 13.13 18.20
N LEU A 443 2.86 14.02 17.99
CA LEU A 443 3.11 15.17 18.88
C LEU A 443 2.08 16.30 18.68
N PHE A 444 1.63 16.50 17.44
CA PHE A 444 0.71 17.56 17.04
C PHE A 444 -0.49 16.98 16.26
N PRO A 445 -1.41 16.26 16.95
CA PRO A 445 -2.49 15.53 16.30
C PRO A 445 -3.50 16.44 15.57
N ASP A 446 -3.66 17.67 16.04
CA ASP A 446 -4.45 18.73 15.40
C ASP A 446 -3.88 19.13 14.02
N ARG A 447 -2.59 18.90 13.80
CA ARG A 447 -1.86 19.17 12.54
C ARG A 447 -1.58 17.92 11.71
N PHE A 448 -2.31 16.82 11.93
CA PHE A 448 -2.10 15.56 11.17
C PHE A 448 -2.06 15.79 9.65
N LYS A 449 -3.01 16.55 9.10
CA LYS A 449 -3.11 16.82 7.65
C LYS A 449 -1.99 17.70 7.08
N ASP A 450 -1.28 18.41 7.95
CA ASP A 450 -0.14 19.24 7.58
C ASP A 450 1.17 18.45 7.62
N LEU A 451 1.26 17.46 8.50
CA LEU A 451 2.50 16.75 8.83
C LEU A 451 2.54 15.33 8.26
N THR A 452 1.41 14.83 7.78
CA THR A 452 1.26 13.52 7.16
C THR A 452 0.33 13.63 5.95
N THR A 453 0.76 13.08 4.82
CA THR A 453 -0.02 13.07 3.59
C THR A 453 0.08 11.72 2.91
N PHE A 454 -0.91 11.42 2.09
CA PHE A 454 -0.99 10.18 1.32
C PHE A 454 -1.11 10.52 -0.16
N GLY A 455 -0.34 9.83 -0.99
CA GLY A 455 -0.41 9.97 -2.44
C GLY A 455 0.59 9.05 -3.13
N ASP A 456 0.32 8.73 -4.39
CA ASP A 456 1.16 7.83 -5.18
C ASP A 456 2.47 8.53 -5.57
N LEU A 457 3.53 8.23 -4.84
CA LEU A 457 4.88 8.77 -5.01
C LEU A 457 5.75 7.84 -5.86
N THR A 458 5.49 6.53 -5.79
CA THR A 458 6.20 5.48 -6.52
C THR A 458 5.69 5.27 -7.95
N GLY A 459 4.48 5.75 -8.26
CA GLY A 459 3.80 5.58 -9.53
C GLY A 459 3.15 4.20 -9.71
N ASP A 460 2.92 3.47 -8.63
CA ASP A 460 2.37 2.10 -8.65
C ASP A 460 0.84 2.06 -8.59
N GLY A 461 0.19 3.22 -8.49
CA GLY A 461 -1.25 3.39 -8.37
C GLY A 461 -1.80 3.19 -6.96
N VAL A 462 -0.94 2.99 -5.96
CA VAL A 462 -1.28 2.90 -4.54
C VAL A 462 -0.75 4.15 -3.83
N ALA A 463 -1.52 4.66 -2.85
CA ALA A 463 -1.08 5.81 -2.09
C ALA A 463 0.06 5.43 -1.14
N ASP A 464 1.23 6.04 -1.35
CA ASP A 464 2.35 6.04 -0.43
C ASP A 464 2.10 7.04 0.71
N THR A 465 2.86 6.92 1.78
CA THR A 465 2.80 7.85 2.92
C THR A 465 4.02 8.74 2.93
N VAL A 466 3.83 10.05 3.06
CA VAL A 466 4.91 10.98 3.41
C VAL A 466 4.58 11.61 4.76
N ALA A 467 5.52 11.51 5.70
CA ALA A 467 5.33 11.97 7.06
C ALA A 467 6.55 12.74 7.59
N VAL A 468 6.32 13.58 8.58
CA VAL A 468 7.37 14.34 9.26
C VAL A 468 7.75 13.66 10.57
N LEU A 469 9.05 13.51 10.80
CA LEU A 469 9.64 13.16 12.07
C LEU A 469 10.19 14.41 12.75
N LYS A 470 9.87 14.55 14.03
CA LYS A 470 10.54 15.48 14.95
C LYS A 470 11.68 14.74 15.60
N CYS A 471 12.85 15.37 15.66
CA CYS A 471 13.94 14.85 16.46
C CYS A 471 14.64 15.95 17.26
N SER A 472 15.19 15.56 18.41
CA SER A 472 15.98 16.40 19.29
C SER A 472 17.08 15.58 19.94
N ASN A 473 18.12 16.25 20.44
CA ASN A 473 19.19 15.65 21.21
C ASN A 473 19.46 16.48 22.48
N PHE A 474 20.53 16.15 23.22
CA PHE A 474 20.93 16.88 24.42
C PHE A 474 21.24 18.37 24.18
N GLN A 475 21.50 18.79 22.94
CA GLN A 475 21.75 20.18 22.54
C GLN A 475 20.47 20.94 22.19
N GLY A 476 19.32 20.25 22.07
CA GLY A 476 18.03 20.84 21.77
C GLY A 476 17.34 20.24 20.53
N PRO A 477 16.32 20.92 19.99
CA PRO A 477 15.59 20.46 18.81
C PRO A 477 16.49 20.47 17.56
N GLY A 478 16.46 19.38 16.80
CA GLY A 478 17.09 19.31 15.49
C GLY A 478 16.15 19.76 14.36
N ALA A 479 16.66 19.69 13.13
CA ALA A 479 15.85 19.91 11.94
C ALA A 479 14.81 18.80 11.77
N ASP A 480 13.62 19.18 11.26
CA ASP A 480 12.60 18.21 10.85
C ASP A 480 13.15 17.27 9.77
N VAL A 481 12.80 15.99 9.88
CA VAL A 481 13.16 14.96 8.90
C VAL A 481 11.90 14.50 8.20
N VAL A 482 11.91 14.46 6.89
CA VAL A 482 10.78 13.93 6.11
C VAL A 482 11.08 12.51 5.68
N VAL A 483 10.12 11.63 5.88
CA VAL A 483 10.21 10.20 5.57
C VAL A 483 9.09 9.83 4.62
N ALA A 484 9.38 8.93 3.68
CA ALA A 484 8.36 8.34 2.82
C ALA A 484 8.33 6.83 2.99
N TYR A 485 7.14 6.26 2.93
CA TYR A 485 6.88 4.83 3.06
C TYR A 485 5.96 4.38 1.95
N ASP A 486 6.18 3.16 1.45
CA ASP A 486 5.14 2.51 0.66
C ASP A 486 3.97 2.06 1.54
N SER A 487 2.87 1.69 0.90
CA SER A 487 1.70 1.08 1.53
C SER A 487 2.02 -0.21 2.31
N GLY A 488 3.16 -0.84 2.02
CA GLY A 488 3.72 -1.99 2.72
C GLY A 488 4.38 -1.64 4.05
N ALA A 489 4.47 -0.36 4.43
CA ALA A 489 5.20 0.16 5.58
C ALA A 489 6.73 0.07 5.44
N ARG A 490 7.25 -0.11 4.21
CA ARG A 490 8.69 -0.10 3.96
C ARG A 490 9.15 1.34 3.73
N LEU A 491 10.22 1.73 4.42
CA LEU A 491 10.87 3.04 4.24
C LEU A 491 11.43 3.17 2.82
N LEU A 492 10.90 4.12 2.05
CA LEU A 492 11.35 4.47 0.70
C LEU A 492 12.59 5.37 0.74
N GLY A 493 12.68 6.20 1.76
CA GLY A 493 13.80 7.11 1.97
C GLY A 493 13.46 8.17 3.00
N SER A 494 14.48 8.95 3.34
CA SER A 494 14.36 10.05 4.29
C SER A 494 15.22 11.23 3.88
N ILE A 495 14.79 12.42 4.25
CA ILE A 495 15.47 13.66 3.95
C ILE A 495 15.52 14.49 5.22
N ASN A 496 16.73 14.76 5.70
CA ASN A 496 16.93 15.73 6.75
C ASN A 496 16.98 17.13 6.13
N LEU A 497 16.09 18.03 6.55
CA LEU A 497 16.02 19.36 5.96
C LEU A 497 17.29 20.19 6.18
N SER A 498 18.10 19.87 7.19
CA SER A 498 19.42 20.50 7.37
C SER A 498 20.35 20.25 6.19
N ASP A 499 20.22 19.11 5.51
CA ASP A 499 21.11 18.74 4.41
C ASP A 499 20.79 19.54 3.13
N ILE A 500 19.58 20.12 3.05
CA ILE A 500 19.14 20.92 1.92
C ILE A 500 19.48 22.39 2.14
N THR A 501 19.14 22.90 3.32
CA THR A 501 19.27 24.33 3.61
C THR A 501 20.62 24.67 4.24
N ALA A 502 21.42 23.66 4.61
CA ALA A 502 22.62 23.80 5.43
C ALA A 502 22.34 24.51 6.78
N ARG A 503 21.13 24.35 7.32
CA ARG A 503 20.65 25.08 8.51
C ARG A 503 20.19 24.13 9.63
N PRO A 504 20.48 24.46 10.90
CA PRO A 504 20.28 23.55 12.02
C PRO A 504 18.81 23.39 12.43
N ILE A 505 17.96 24.41 12.19
CA ILE A 505 16.55 24.40 12.59
C ILE A 505 15.67 24.58 11.34
N ASN A 506 14.77 23.60 11.14
CA ASN A 506 13.78 23.62 10.07
C ASN A 506 12.44 23.15 10.63
N GLN A 507 11.39 23.95 10.50
CA GLN A 507 10.04 23.61 10.98
C GLN A 507 9.06 23.52 9.82
N ILE A 508 8.49 22.34 9.61
CA ILE A 508 7.55 22.10 8.51
C ILE A 508 6.18 22.71 8.79
N TYR A 509 5.68 23.44 7.79
CA TYR A 509 4.30 23.93 7.73
C TYR A 509 3.36 22.89 7.17
N ASN A 510 3.75 22.30 6.04
CA ASN A 510 2.86 21.45 5.28
C ASN A 510 3.65 20.52 4.36
N VAL A 511 3.18 19.27 4.24
CA VAL A 511 3.60 18.31 3.22
C VAL A 511 2.37 17.89 2.41
N GLN A 512 2.52 17.84 1.09
CA GLN A 512 1.49 17.37 0.16
C GLN A 512 2.11 16.45 -0.88
N VAL A 513 1.38 15.44 -1.34
CA VAL A 513 1.77 14.66 -2.52
C VAL A 513 0.84 15.00 -3.67
N SER A 514 1.42 15.37 -4.82
CA SER A 514 0.68 15.68 -6.03
C SER A 514 1.50 15.30 -7.26
N GLY A 515 0.89 14.56 -8.18
CA GLY A 515 1.51 14.18 -9.47
C GLY A 515 2.85 13.45 -9.33
N GLY A 516 2.96 12.49 -8.40
CA GLY A 516 4.20 11.74 -8.16
C GLY A 516 5.31 12.54 -7.46
N ARG A 517 4.98 13.69 -6.86
CA ARG A 517 5.93 14.55 -6.17
C ARG A 517 5.41 14.93 -4.79
N ALA A 518 6.27 14.86 -3.78
CA ALA A 518 6.00 15.45 -2.48
C ALA A 518 6.43 16.92 -2.48
N ILE A 519 5.54 17.86 -2.19
CA ILE A 519 5.85 19.27 -2.02
C ILE A 519 5.89 19.56 -0.53
N MET A 520 7.00 20.13 -0.08
CA MET A 520 7.21 20.45 1.32
C MET A 520 7.44 21.95 1.48
N ARG A 521 6.81 22.52 2.49
CA ARG A 521 6.95 23.92 2.88
C ARG A 521 7.40 23.99 4.31
N TRP A 522 8.49 24.70 4.57
CA TRP A 522 9.04 24.83 5.92
C TRP A 522 9.59 26.22 6.16
N ARG A 523 9.77 26.55 7.43
CA ARG A 523 10.53 27.71 7.89
C ARG A 523 11.92 27.26 8.28
N THR A 524 12.93 28.06 7.97
CA THR A 524 14.31 27.86 8.41
C THR A 524 14.92 29.15 8.96
N THR A 525 15.88 29.03 9.88
CA THR A 525 16.67 30.13 10.44
C THR A 525 18.05 30.16 9.79
N ASP A 526 18.57 31.33 9.42
CA ASP A 526 19.90 31.42 8.79
C ASP A 526 21.03 30.93 9.70
N ALA A 527 22.08 30.33 9.12
CA ALA A 527 23.15 29.67 9.87
C ALA A 527 24.33 30.59 10.23
N SER A 528 24.29 31.87 9.87
CA SER A 528 25.37 32.80 10.18
C SER A 528 25.20 33.43 11.54
N GLU A 529 26.30 33.55 12.27
CA GLU A 529 26.50 34.35 13.51
C GLU A 529 26.17 35.86 13.35
N THR A 530 25.54 36.26 12.24
CA THR A 530 24.90 37.54 12.04
C THR A 530 23.39 37.33 11.95
N THR A 531 22.69 37.63 13.05
CA THR A 531 21.37 38.26 13.05
C THR A 531 20.35 37.56 12.14
N ASP A 532 20.03 36.33 12.59
CA ASP A 532 18.96 35.40 12.15
C ASP A 532 18.15 35.97 11.02
N THR A 533 18.04 35.42 9.81
CA THR A 533 16.96 35.76 8.85
C THR A 533 15.95 34.62 8.75
N VAL A 534 14.66 34.90 9.01
CA VAL A 534 13.59 33.91 8.81
C VAL A 534 13.37 33.75 7.31
N VAL A 535 13.65 32.55 6.81
CA VAL A 535 13.44 32.19 5.41
C VAL A 535 12.39 31.10 5.35
N ASP A 536 11.36 31.32 4.57
CA ASP A 536 10.45 30.24 4.19
C ASP A 536 11.03 29.53 2.96
N ALA A 537 10.93 28.21 2.94
CA ALA A 537 11.46 27.39 1.87
C ALA A 537 10.39 26.44 1.34
N GLU A 538 10.40 26.24 0.03
CA GLU A 538 9.62 25.23 -0.66
C GLU A 538 10.55 24.39 -1.53
N ALA A 539 10.37 23.07 -1.48
CA ALA A 539 11.00 22.17 -2.42
C ALA A 539 10.04 21.02 -2.76
N SER A 540 10.19 20.53 -3.99
CA SER A 540 9.54 19.29 -4.42
C SER A 540 10.49 18.12 -4.27
N PHE A 541 9.97 16.94 -4.00
CA PHE A 541 10.72 15.72 -3.81
C PHE A 541 10.13 14.60 -4.64
N THR A 542 10.98 13.80 -5.24
CA THR A 542 10.60 12.65 -6.09
C THR A 542 11.23 11.39 -5.54
N PHE A 543 10.55 10.26 -5.71
CA PHE A 543 11.14 8.96 -5.42
C PHE A 543 11.86 8.40 -6.65
N ASP A 544 13.06 7.86 -6.44
CA ASP A 544 13.82 7.06 -7.40
C ASP A 544 14.08 5.67 -6.79
N PRO A 545 13.70 4.56 -7.44
CA PRO A 545 13.84 3.21 -6.88
C PRO A 545 15.26 2.81 -6.47
N ASN A 546 16.29 3.42 -7.07
CA ASN A 546 17.69 3.06 -6.84
C ASN A 546 18.36 3.93 -5.78
N SER A 547 17.82 5.12 -5.51
CA SER A 547 18.47 6.13 -4.67
C SER A 547 17.56 6.77 -3.62
N GLY A 548 16.29 6.37 -3.56
CA GLY A 548 15.32 6.85 -2.59
C GLY A 548 14.76 8.24 -2.94
N LEU A 549 14.48 9.04 -1.92
CA LEU A 549 13.94 10.38 -2.10
C LEU A 549 15.02 11.34 -2.58
N ARG A 550 14.71 12.14 -3.61
CA ARG A 550 15.57 13.20 -4.13
C ARG A 550 14.90 14.56 -4.02
N ALA A 551 15.66 15.55 -3.55
CA ALA A 551 15.25 16.94 -3.55
C ALA A 551 15.33 17.53 -4.96
N GLY A 552 14.29 18.26 -5.35
CA GLY A 552 14.28 19.11 -6.54
C GLY A 552 14.78 20.52 -6.22
N THR A 553 14.41 21.48 -7.07
CA THR A 553 14.81 22.88 -6.89
C THR A 553 14.24 23.46 -5.61
N LEU A 554 15.13 24.01 -4.78
CA LEU A 554 14.79 24.79 -3.60
C LEU A 554 14.36 26.20 -4.03
N THR A 555 13.20 26.64 -3.54
CA THR A 555 12.73 28.03 -3.65
C THR A 555 12.71 28.64 -2.26
N SER A 556 13.38 29.77 -2.09
CA SER A 556 13.45 30.48 -0.82
C SER A 556 12.69 31.80 -0.90
N TYR A 557 11.98 32.13 0.17
CA TYR A 557 11.18 33.33 0.33
C TYR A 557 11.65 34.06 1.58
N ASN A 558 12.06 35.32 1.41
CA ASN A 558 12.51 36.18 2.49
C ASN A 558 11.70 37.48 2.54
N VAL A 559 11.92 38.28 3.58
CA VAL A 559 11.24 39.56 3.80
C VAL A 559 11.56 40.61 2.72
N THR A 560 12.71 40.48 2.04
CA THR A 560 13.20 41.44 1.04
C THR A 560 12.25 41.58 -0.16
N GLY A 561 11.65 40.48 -0.63
CA GLY A 561 10.69 40.50 -1.74
C GLY A 561 9.44 41.34 -1.46
N PRO A 562 8.67 41.03 -0.39
CA PRO A 562 7.54 41.85 0.04
C PRO A 562 7.90 43.32 0.28
N VAL A 563 9.01 43.60 0.97
CA VAL A 563 9.42 44.98 1.27
C VAL A 563 9.79 45.74 -0.01
N GLY A 564 10.50 45.10 -0.94
CA GLY A 564 10.80 45.69 -2.25
C GLY A 564 9.53 46.04 -3.03
N ASN A 565 8.53 45.15 -3.04
CA ASN A 565 7.23 45.40 -3.67
C ASN A 565 6.47 46.56 -3.01
N LEU A 566 6.52 46.65 -1.68
CA LEU A 566 5.92 47.75 -0.92
C LEU A 566 6.59 49.08 -1.27
N LEU A 567 7.94 49.13 -1.30
CA LEU A 567 8.69 50.33 -1.63
C LEU A 567 8.45 50.79 -3.07
N VAL A 568 8.35 49.89 -4.03
CA VAL A 568 7.98 50.24 -5.42
C VAL A 568 6.59 50.88 -5.46
N ALA A 569 5.63 50.37 -4.71
CA ALA A 569 4.29 50.94 -4.63
C ALA A 569 4.31 52.34 -3.97
N VAL A 570 5.02 52.49 -2.84
CA VAL A 570 5.19 53.75 -2.12
C VAL A 570 5.86 54.82 -2.99
N LYS A 571 6.97 54.48 -3.66
CA LYS A 571 7.69 55.41 -4.56
C LYS A 571 6.82 55.87 -5.73
N ALA A 572 5.87 55.03 -6.16
CA ALA A 572 4.89 55.38 -7.18
C ALA A 572 3.63 56.09 -6.64
N GLY A 573 3.54 56.36 -5.33
CA GLY A 573 2.37 56.96 -4.69
C GLY A 573 1.12 56.07 -4.71
N LYS A 574 1.29 54.73 -4.78
CA LYS A 574 0.19 53.77 -4.93
C LYS A 574 -0.09 53.00 -3.65
N SER A 575 -1.37 52.94 -3.26
CA SER A 575 -1.88 52.14 -2.14
C SER A 575 -2.79 50.99 -2.57
N GLY A 576 -2.51 50.39 -3.74
CA GLY A 576 -3.36 49.33 -4.31
C GLY A 576 -3.40 48.04 -3.47
N LYS A 577 -4.28 47.10 -3.86
CA LYS A 577 -4.52 45.83 -3.15
C LYS A 577 -3.25 45.02 -2.85
N THR A 578 -2.22 45.09 -3.69
CA THR A 578 -0.95 44.38 -3.46
C THR A 578 -0.15 44.99 -2.30
N ALA A 579 -0.07 46.32 -2.20
CA ALA A 579 0.58 47.00 -1.08
C ALA A 579 -0.21 46.79 0.22
N GLN A 580 -1.55 46.85 0.15
CA GLN A 580 -2.43 46.61 1.31
C GLN A 580 -2.40 45.18 1.85
N LYS A 581 -1.90 44.21 1.08
CA LYS A 581 -1.63 42.85 1.60
C LYS A 581 -0.41 42.81 2.52
N ILE A 582 0.49 43.78 2.38
CA ILE A 582 1.77 43.87 3.07
C ILE A 582 1.67 44.87 4.21
N ALA A 583 1.08 46.06 4.03
CA ALA A 583 1.01 47.08 5.06
C ALA A 583 -0.42 47.61 5.23
N SER A 584 -0.75 48.17 6.40
CA SER A 584 -2.01 48.89 6.60
C SER A 584 -2.06 50.13 5.71
N LEU A 585 -3.28 50.64 5.44
CA LEU A 585 -3.41 51.87 4.65
C LEU A 585 -2.71 53.06 5.31
N GLU A 586 -2.74 53.15 6.64
CA GLU A 586 -2.01 54.15 7.43
C GLU A 586 -0.51 54.08 7.19
N ILE A 587 0.12 52.91 7.35
CA ILE A 587 1.56 52.74 7.12
C ILE A 587 1.92 53.13 5.69
N ILE A 588 1.12 52.70 4.70
CA ILE A 588 1.37 53.03 3.28
C ILE A 588 1.29 54.54 3.05
N GLN A 589 0.27 55.20 3.60
CA GLN A 589 0.08 56.65 3.44
C GLN A 589 1.20 57.44 4.12
N ALA A 590 1.62 57.04 5.33
CA ALA A 590 2.75 57.63 6.02
C ALA A 590 4.03 57.49 5.19
N MET A 591 4.33 56.29 4.71
CA MET A 591 5.48 56.04 3.84
C MET A 591 5.44 56.86 2.53
N ILE A 592 4.28 57.01 1.89
CA ILE A 592 4.13 57.84 0.68
C ILE A 592 4.41 59.31 1.00
N ALA A 593 3.82 59.84 2.08
CA ALA A 593 4.02 61.21 2.50
C ALA A 593 5.50 61.49 2.80
N THR A 594 6.16 60.61 3.53
CA THR A 594 7.61 60.71 3.78
C THR A 594 8.41 60.66 2.49
N ASN A 595 8.15 59.71 1.58
CA ASN A 595 8.91 59.58 0.34
C ASN A 595 8.76 60.80 -0.58
N GLN A 596 7.63 61.52 -0.53
CA GLN A 596 7.44 62.77 -1.29
C GLN A 596 8.33 63.90 -0.77
N GLN A 597 8.61 63.94 0.52
CA GLN A 597 9.47 64.94 1.16
C GLN A 597 10.95 64.53 1.10
N THR A 598 11.20 63.26 1.36
CA THR A 598 12.52 62.66 1.58
C THR A 598 12.59 61.35 0.80
N PRO A 599 13.07 61.37 -0.46
CA PRO A 599 13.01 60.20 -1.33
C PRO A 599 13.72 58.98 -0.74
N PHE A 600 13.04 57.83 -0.75
CA PHE A 600 13.57 56.58 -0.23
C PHE A 600 14.63 55.98 -1.15
N GLY A 601 15.74 55.56 -0.56
CA GLY A 601 16.86 54.88 -1.19
C GLY A 601 16.69 53.35 -1.26
N ALA A 602 17.81 52.66 -1.07
CA ALA A 602 17.86 51.20 -0.95
C ALA A 602 17.30 50.74 0.40
N VAL A 603 16.93 49.47 0.51
CA VAL A 603 16.43 48.86 1.74
C VAL A 603 17.25 47.64 2.09
N THR A 604 17.55 47.48 3.38
CA THR A 604 18.22 46.30 3.93
C THR A 604 17.45 45.85 5.15
N CYS A 605 17.19 44.54 5.26
CA CYS A 605 16.45 43.97 6.38
C CYS A 605 17.38 43.16 7.28
N TYR A 606 17.18 43.32 8.59
CA TYR A 606 18.03 42.78 9.65
C TYR A 606 17.23 41.88 10.59
N GLY A 607 17.89 41.39 11.63
CA GLY A 607 17.34 40.60 12.74
C GLY A 607 16.21 41.28 13.54
N PRO A 608 15.69 40.57 14.56
CA PRO A 608 14.59 41.04 15.41
C PRO A 608 15.01 42.09 16.46
N THR A 609 16.27 42.50 16.52
CA THR A 609 16.74 43.55 17.45
C THR A 609 17.66 44.54 16.74
N ALA A 610 17.82 45.74 17.30
CA ALA A 610 18.78 46.72 16.79
C ALA A 610 20.23 46.38 17.17
N THR A 611 20.44 45.65 18.28
CA THR A 611 21.77 45.24 18.79
C THR A 611 22.47 44.17 17.98
N ASP A 612 21.77 43.64 16.99
CA ASP A 612 22.18 42.59 16.10
C ASP A 612 23.27 43.12 15.16
N GLN A 613 24.51 42.61 15.29
CA GLN A 613 25.67 42.99 14.48
C GLN A 613 25.31 43.11 12.98
N GLY A 614 25.37 44.33 12.44
CA GLY A 614 25.13 44.59 11.02
C GLY A 614 24.36 45.87 10.70
N TRP A 615 23.69 46.48 11.67
CA TRP A 615 23.09 47.80 11.45
C TRP A 615 24.19 48.86 11.22
N PRO A 616 23.98 49.83 10.29
CA PRO A 616 24.85 50.99 10.17
C PRO A 616 24.92 51.74 11.51
N GLU A 617 26.10 52.26 11.87
CA GLU A 617 26.33 52.99 13.13
C GLU A 617 25.30 54.11 13.35
N GLN A 618 24.98 54.88 12.29
CA GLN A 618 23.95 55.91 12.35
C GLN A 618 22.56 55.37 12.71
N ALA A 619 22.19 54.18 12.23
CA ALA A 619 20.89 53.59 12.54
C ALA A 619 20.84 53.04 13.98
N LEU A 620 21.99 52.63 14.55
CA LEU A 620 22.09 52.26 15.95
C LEU A 620 21.86 53.49 16.84
N ASP A 621 22.43 54.63 16.46
CA ASP A 621 22.24 55.90 17.17
C ASP A 621 20.80 56.44 17.05
N ASP A 622 20.22 56.39 15.84
CA ASP A 622 18.86 56.86 15.54
C ASP A 622 17.78 56.05 16.27
N TYR A 623 18.07 54.78 16.58
CA TYR A 623 17.14 53.82 17.16
C TYR A 623 17.71 53.14 18.41
N ASP A 624 18.49 53.88 19.21
CA ASP A 624 19.01 53.36 20.47
C ASP A 624 17.85 52.93 21.40
N GLY A 625 18.00 51.75 22.02
CA GLY A 625 16.97 51.15 22.87
C GLY A 625 15.76 50.54 22.13
N TRP A 626 15.78 50.43 20.79
CA TRP A 626 14.72 49.76 20.03
C TRP A 626 14.94 48.24 19.84
N PRO A 627 13.86 47.43 19.80
CA PRO A 627 12.47 47.80 20.06
C PRO A 627 12.18 48.02 21.55
N PRO A 628 11.22 48.91 21.91
CA PRO A 628 10.87 49.16 23.31
C PRO A 628 10.24 47.91 23.94
N SER A 629 10.48 47.71 25.23
CA SER A 629 9.89 46.61 26.00
C SER A 629 8.49 46.99 26.52
N ASP A 630 7.58 47.39 25.63
CA ASP A 630 6.22 47.83 25.96
C ASP A 630 5.17 46.68 25.89
N GLY A 631 5.59 45.48 25.49
CA GLY A 631 4.73 44.30 25.35
C GLY A 631 3.95 44.23 24.03
N LEU A 632 4.17 45.19 23.11
CA LEU A 632 3.61 45.18 21.77
C LEU A 632 4.55 44.47 20.78
N ALA A 633 3.98 43.93 19.71
CA ALA A 633 4.75 43.29 18.65
C ALA A 633 5.20 44.33 17.61
N HIS A 634 6.47 44.71 17.66
CA HIS A 634 7.10 45.67 16.73
C HIS A 634 7.56 45.04 15.40
N GLY A 635 7.49 43.71 15.30
CA GLY A 635 7.87 42.93 14.11
C GLY A 635 8.86 41.83 14.46
N ASP A 636 8.92 40.81 13.60
CA ASP A 636 9.93 39.74 13.68
C ASP A 636 11.25 40.15 12.99
N ARG A 637 11.23 41.32 12.34
CA ARG A 637 12.25 41.86 11.44
C ARG A 637 12.18 43.38 11.41
N PHE A 638 13.33 44.01 11.29
CA PHE A 638 13.42 45.43 11.00
C PHE A 638 14.13 45.67 9.68
N CYS A 639 13.53 46.48 8.81
CA CYS A 639 14.11 46.89 7.55
C CYS A 639 14.44 48.37 7.58
N LEU A 640 15.70 48.69 7.34
CA LEU A 640 16.18 50.05 7.22
C LEU A 640 16.06 50.52 5.78
N VAL A 641 15.27 51.56 5.57
CA VAL A 641 15.10 52.24 4.29
C VAL A 641 16.01 53.47 4.30
N ALA A 642 17.00 53.51 3.42
CA ALA A 642 17.94 54.62 3.36
C ALA A 642 17.23 55.93 3.03
N LEU A 643 17.59 56.99 3.76
CA LEU A 643 17.18 58.36 3.52
C LEU A 643 18.41 59.19 3.07
N PRO A 644 18.23 60.42 2.54
CA PRO A 644 19.30 61.37 2.34
C PRO A 644 20.08 61.65 3.64
N ALA A 645 21.29 62.18 3.50
CA ALA A 645 22.20 62.52 4.61
C ALA A 645 22.69 61.34 5.47
N GLY A 646 22.43 60.09 5.06
CA GLY A 646 22.92 58.91 5.77
C GLY A 646 21.98 58.37 6.86
N ASN A 647 20.79 58.95 6.99
CA ASN A 647 19.77 58.52 7.95
C ASN A 647 18.97 57.32 7.42
N PHE A 648 18.24 56.64 8.30
CA PHE A 648 17.41 55.48 7.93
C PHE A 648 16.01 55.59 8.52
N ALA A 649 14.99 55.25 7.72
CA ALA A 649 13.65 54.98 8.23
C ALA A 649 13.54 53.49 8.60
N LEU A 650 12.85 53.19 9.69
CA LEU A 650 12.65 51.84 10.19
C LEU A 650 11.29 51.29 9.78
N LEU A 651 11.27 50.07 9.26
CA LEU A 651 10.06 49.34 8.90
C LEU A 651 10.03 47.99 9.64
N GLY A 652 9.12 47.86 10.60
CA GLY A 652 8.90 46.62 11.35
C GLY A 652 8.02 45.64 10.55
N MET A 653 8.53 44.44 10.29
CA MET A 653 7.89 43.40 9.50
C MET A 653 7.63 42.15 10.34
N GLN A 654 6.38 41.71 10.39
CA GLN A 654 5.93 40.50 11.06
C GLN A 654 5.64 39.37 10.06
N HIS A 655 6.12 38.17 10.36
CA HIS A 655 5.82 36.95 9.61
C HIS A 655 4.49 36.37 10.08
N VAL A 656 3.51 36.27 9.17
CA VAL A 656 2.15 35.87 9.54
C VAL A 656 1.87 34.41 9.19
N ARG A 657 2.42 33.92 8.08
CA ARG A 657 2.29 32.55 7.56
C ARG A 657 3.27 32.36 6.39
N PHE A 658 3.36 31.14 5.87
CA PHE A 658 4.23 30.81 4.73
C PHE A 658 4.17 31.85 3.60
N ASN A 659 5.34 32.38 3.24
CA ASN A 659 5.59 33.41 2.25
C ASN A 659 4.70 34.66 2.42
N THR A 660 4.35 35.01 3.66
CA THR A 660 3.50 36.18 3.96
C THR A 660 4.08 36.99 5.09
N TRP A 661 4.50 38.21 4.75
CA TRP A 661 5.00 39.22 5.67
C TRP A 661 4.07 40.42 5.71
N ARG A 662 3.93 41.04 6.88
CA ARG A 662 3.18 42.28 7.06
C ARG A 662 4.00 43.35 7.77
N ALA A 663 3.96 44.57 7.27
CA ALA A 663 4.44 45.73 7.99
C ALA A 663 3.48 46.01 9.15
N VAL A 664 4.03 46.01 10.36
CA VAL A 664 3.32 46.35 11.59
C VAL A 664 3.72 47.73 12.11
N GLU A 665 4.85 48.26 11.62
CA GLU A 665 5.38 49.53 12.09
C GLU A 665 6.20 50.24 11.01
N PHE A 666 6.13 51.57 11.00
CA PHE A 666 6.99 52.44 10.20
C PHE A 666 7.37 53.66 11.02
N ARG A 667 8.67 53.97 11.12
CA ARG A 667 9.20 55.09 11.89
C ARG A 667 10.29 55.85 11.15
N LEU A 668 10.40 57.12 11.48
CA LEU A 668 11.51 57.99 11.09
C LEU A 668 12.48 58.13 12.27
N PRO A 669 13.76 58.45 12.01
CA PRO A 669 14.73 58.67 13.07
C PRO A 669 14.30 59.89 13.89
N ASP A 670 14.46 59.82 15.21
CA ASP A 670 14.20 60.99 16.05
C ASP A 670 15.22 62.07 15.68
N THR A 671 14.75 63.21 15.18
CA THR A 671 15.62 64.37 14.99
C THR A 671 16.03 64.85 16.38
N ARG A 672 17.22 64.47 16.85
CA ARG A 672 17.88 65.19 17.94
C ARG A 672 18.03 66.63 17.45
N ASP A 673 17.27 67.54 18.07
CA ASP A 673 17.44 68.98 17.91
C ASP A 673 18.80 69.36 18.47
N ASP A 674 19.84 69.17 17.67
CA ASP A 674 21.20 69.59 17.97
C ASP A 674 21.29 71.12 17.81
N GLY A 675 20.84 71.83 18.84
CA GLY A 675 21.35 73.16 19.20
C GLY A 675 21.32 74.24 18.12
N GLY A 676 20.14 74.78 17.83
CA GLY A 676 19.95 76.01 17.07
C GLY A 676 18.98 76.95 17.76
N GLY A 677 19.32 77.42 18.95
CA GLY A 677 18.53 78.42 19.69
C GLY A 677 18.33 79.69 18.86
N LEU A 678 17.07 79.99 18.52
CA LEU A 678 16.67 81.26 17.92
C LEU A 678 15.27 81.69 18.38
N PHE A 679 14.89 81.46 19.63
CA PHE A 679 13.87 82.27 20.32
C PHE A 679 14.24 82.42 21.80
N PRO A 680 14.28 83.65 22.34
CA PRO A 680 14.58 83.87 23.75
C PRO A 680 13.33 83.60 24.60
N GLY A 681 13.56 82.97 25.76
CA GLY A 681 12.81 83.04 27.02
C GLY A 681 11.28 83.15 26.96
N ASP A 682 10.61 82.19 27.59
CA ASP A 682 9.86 82.52 28.80
C ASP A 682 9.68 81.27 29.66
N ASP A 683 9.90 81.48 30.95
CA ASP A 683 9.68 80.54 32.03
C ASP A 683 8.17 80.24 32.22
N ASP A 684 7.95 79.15 32.96
CA ASP A 684 6.79 78.84 33.82
C ASP A 684 5.53 78.14 33.25
N ASP A 685 5.12 77.20 34.11
CA ASP A 685 3.78 76.69 34.39
C ASP A 685 3.18 75.52 33.57
N ASP A 686 3.18 74.37 34.27
CA ASP A 686 2.00 73.58 34.65
C ASP A 686 0.91 73.30 33.61
N GLY A 687 0.78 71.99 33.35
CA GLY A 687 -0.51 71.33 33.22
C GLY A 687 -0.98 71.07 31.80
N GLY A 688 -0.96 69.80 31.40
CA GLY A 688 -1.83 69.40 30.30
C GLY A 688 -1.58 68.02 29.71
N ILE A 689 -2.44 67.08 30.12
CA ILE A 689 -3.14 66.13 29.24
C ILE A 689 -2.24 65.18 28.43
N GLY A 690 -2.16 63.93 28.91
CA GLY A 690 -1.73 62.82 28.06
C GLY A 690 -2.76 62.46 26.98
N PRO A 691 -2.34 61.84 25.88
CA PRO A 691 -3.17 60.94 25.09
C PRO A 691 -2.87 59.50 25.54
N LEU A 692 -3.84 58.72 26.02
CA LEU A 692 -4.69 57.86 25.19
C LEU A 692 -3.94 57.28 23.99
N PHE A 693 -3.22 56.19 24.23
CA PHE A 693 -3.32 54.94 23.47
C PHE A 693 -3.18 53.76 24.42
#